data_AF-A0A090CZF7-F1
#
_entry.id   AF-A0A090CZF7-F1
#
_cell.length_a   1.000
_cell.length_b   1.000
_cell.length_c   1.000
_cell.angle_alpha   90.00
_cell.angle_beta   90.00
_cell.angle_gamma   90.00
#
_symmetry.space_group_name_H-M   'P 1'
#
loop_
_entity.id
_entity.type
_entity.pdbx_description
1 polymer ?
#
loop_
_entity_poly.entity_id
_entity_poly.type
_entity_poly.pdbx_seq_one_letter_code
_entity_poly.pdbx_strand_id
1 'polypeptide(L)'
;MNQEKISSILKKVAKIGDPKFLETAFSFTASERKDRDKLVPDNLQRTIVDEQDDLSRRLDYSLLMDSASVRNVLKTRRLANLLIDEKGALKPDIIRKAISLLKNHLYSLGPSRQDEGIRNKHILQALELLDSDKELKFSLQKIFKPYQHKQAEEIIRQTLNLTDKTVVTDAHARRAALAAWFCYLRQAVGSCFATAPAIILHDEQPHQFMKDISELFGTGRLKRTFEGVEYSVPLCTSSGRGGLNELVLFPDDFEDGIKRLSENPGLIASLEAADVLNKEDALKERIRELKKHLHQVFEKFKDDHGVKFFSAEGILKRILMKKYEITEEDLKEFKKRPRGMIHGSLLLQVPQGSKGSGGKGEACSSYEAALKRAEIGYKMLHNNTLLRCWEYTLASFAETKSEFAKWNLYSSLGLKPDEEGGIGEALFQYLKLRLDEANRKVEEYQLEYEQIFTQVKTLESRIRHAGEEEAKWIKVEYQTRVNELRTIEELRDKAHGNARRLAGMYDLLLDHYLDLFPKYFQEVYDPEMVEMTQGPYDDSPAGFRLLYKHGRSNSAQWTPIRDPQEFIQNLAAFFTAAERELHNEPDFKGAQEVLSEITTAIVTHIRTDKFLETAFHRMARAHGMPIIENPLEHLDKVEKKPWVYTSGGNLHTLVSVYFLRSSNPSSLNRWVENPMELLVFIADTLKKVPYKQMEAFVKNERKSMLMHSPTHAFLLKPGFCGLKKAWENGDFTFTWVRDHLILPMEQFAANLMLNEDMMEYLVKKLSLEVPLNYKHYFLKLFGQMKGSMRCRDFRSHLATTIDHEMGLKNKGIPVLSAAKIDSLLFQEIPLFPIYQLRDRVQKIISRLDLESDTFKKEILSLLDKLVEEVPRENVLGAKTLYETILGLTCLVKGETSLPFDLIDKIKLLMESEGFAMPRPIIFADTNWIQNDFGFVLNPGNGKLELWRMDRYAIEGEPMASWKMWLDGTRKHPDWGIFYNAYEYQI
;
A
#
# COMPACT_ATOMS: atom_id res chain seq x y z
N MET A 1 30.41 -38.57 6.97
CA MET A 1 30.42 -38.10 5.55
C MET A 1 31.52 -38.79 4.73
N ASN A 2 31.24 -39.19 3.48
CA ASN A 2 32.25 -39.77 2.57
C ASN A 2 33.28 -38.71 2.11
N GLN A 3 34.54 -39.13 1.88
CA GLN A 3 35.64 -38.26 1.45
C GLN A 3 35.37 -37.54 0.12
N GLU A 4 34.67 -38.17 -0.82
CA GLU A 4 34.29 -37.55 -2.10
C GLU A 4 33.38 -36.34 -1.91
N LYS A 5 32.37 -36.44 -1.04
CA LYS A 5 31.46 -35.33 -0.72
C LYS A 5 32.23 -34.17 -0.08
N ILE A 6 33.14 -34.48 0.84
CA ILE A 6 33.99 -33.46 1.48
C ILE A 6 34.88 -32.76 0.45
N SER A 7 35.51 -33.50 -0.47
CA SER A 7 36.33 -32.90 -1.54
C SER A 7 35.49 -32.01 -2.47
N SER A 8 34.26 -32.42 -2.80
CA SER A 8 33.35 -31.59 -3.59
C SER A 8 32.95 -30.31 -2.87
N ILE A 9 32.68 -30.37 -1.56
CA ILE A 9 32.34 -29.21 -0.73
C ILE A 9 33.51 -28.22 -0.72
N LEU A 10 34.73 -28.68 -0.41
CA LEU A 10 35.92 -27.83 -0.37
C LEU A 10 36.22 -27.13 -1.71
N LYS A 11 35.79 -27.72 -2.84
CA LYS A 11 35.97 -27.13 -4.17
C LYS A 11 34.89 -26.12 -4.58
N LYS A 12 33.65 -26.28 -4.09
CA LYS A 12 32.47 -25.54 -4.61
C LYS A 12 31.87 -24.56 -3.61
N VAL A 13 32.14 -24.73 -2.32
CA VAL A 13 31.63 -23.85 -1.25
C VAL A 13 32.70 -22.81 -0.92
N ALA A 14 32.28 -21.57 -0.68
CA ALA A 14 33.19 -20.50 -0.28
C ALA A 14 33.83 -20.81 1.08
N LYS A 15 34.90 -20.08 1.42
CA LYS A 15 35.61 -20.27 2.68
C LYS A 15 34.84 -19.64 3.85
N ILE A 16 35.08 -20.14 5.06
CA ILE A 16 34.54 -19.52 6.28
C ILE A 16 35.09 -18.09 6.41
N GLY A 17 34.20 -17.14 6.69
CA GLY A 17 34.52 -15.70 6.71
C GLY A 17 34.27 -14.99 5.38
N ASP A 18 34.03 -15.72 4.28
CA ASP A 18 33.51 -15.14 3.05
C ASP A 18 32.01 -14.83 3.21
N PRO A 19 31.54 -13.61 2.86
CA PRO A 19 30.11 -13.26 2.89
C PRO A 19 29.20 -14.23 2.09
N LYS A 20 29.74 -14.97 1.12
CA LYS A 20 29.01 -15.94 0.30
C LYS A 20 29.04 -17.37 0.85
N PHE A 21 29.59 -17.60 2.04
CA PHE A 21 29.67 -18.95 2.63
C PHE A 21 28.30 -19.64 2.71
N LEU A 22 27.33 -19.02 3.37
CA LEU A 22 26.00 -19.61 3.54
C LEU A 22 25.28 -19.77 2.18
N GLU A 23 25.40 -18.78 1.29
CA GLU A 23 24.81 -18.81 -0.06
C GLU A 23 25.34 -19.98 -0.90
N THR A 24 26.66 -20.17 -0.92
CA THR A 24 27.29 -21.25 -1.69
C THR A 24 27.05 -22.61 -1.05
N ALA A 25 27.03 -22.71 0.27
CA ALA A 25 26.68 -23.93 1.01
C ALA A 25 25.23 -24.36 0.74
N PHE A 26 24.30 -23.41 0.77
CA PHE A 26 22.89 -23.63 0.45
C PHE A 26 22.70 -24.02 -1.01
N SER A 27 23.31 -23.29 -1.95
CA SER A 27 23.23 -23.56 -3.39
C SER A 27 23.75 -24.95 -3.74
N PHE A 28 24.88 -25.35 -3.13
CA PHE A 28 25.44 -26.69 -3.28
C PHE A 28 24.44 -27.76 -2.83
N THR A 29 23.89 -27.60 -1.63
CA THR A 29 22.93 -28.55 -1.04
C THR A 29 21.62 -28.61 -1.84
N ALA A 30 21.10 -27.47 -2.29
CA ALA A 30 19.92 -27.38 -3.13
C ALA A 30 20.13 -28.09 -4.49
N SER A 31 21.33 -27.97 -5.08
CA SER A 31 21.66 -28.69 -6.32
C SER A 31 21.74 -30.20 -6.10
N GLU A 32 22.41 -30.67 -5.04
CA GLU A 32 22.47 -32.11 -4.72
C GLU A 32 21.07 -32.69 -4.49
N ARG A 33 20.22 -31.96 -3.76
CA ARG A 33 18.83 -32.36 -3.52
C ARG A 33 18.03 -32.38 -4.81
N LYS A 34 18.16 -31.37 -5.66
CA LYS A 34 17.48 -31.34 -6.96
C LYS A 34 17.89 -32.54 -7.82
N ASP A 35 19.17 -32.89 -7.82
CA ASP A 35 19.67 -34.05 -8.56
C ASP A 35 19.15 -35.38 -7.99
N ARG A 36 19.08 -35.50 -6.67
CA ARG A 36 18.47 -36.64 -5.95
C ARG A 36 16.97 -36.78 -6.28
N ASP A 37 16.25 -35.67 -6.31
CA ASP A 37 14.78 -35.64 -6.41
C ASP A 37 14.28 -35.55 -7.86
N LYS A 38 15.18 -35.41 -8.86
CA LYS A 38 14.85 -35.34 -10.31
C LYS A 38 13.93 -36.47 -10.79
N LEU A 39 14.08 -37.66 -10.21
CA LEU A 39 13.34 -38.87 -10.57
C LEU A 39 12.02 -39.04 -9.79
N VAL A 40 11.73 -38.21 -8.80
CA VAL A 40 10.50 -38.29 -8.00
C VAL A 40 9.33 -37.69 -8.79
N PRO A 41 8.31 -38.46 -9.22
CA PRO A 41 7.22 -37.96 -10.06
C PRO A 41 6.17 -37.13 -9.29
N ASP A 42 6.40 -36.81 -8.02
CA ASP A 42 5.46 -36.12 -7.15
C ASP A 42 5.49 -34.60 -7.32
N ASN A 43 4.58 -34.08 -8.15
CA ASN A 43 4.42 -32.65 -8.38
C ASN A 43 4.09 -31.85 -7.10
N LEU A 44 3.43 -32.46 -6.10
CA LEU A 44 3.11 -31.78 -4.85
C LEU A 44 4.37 -31.58 -4.01
N GLN A 45 5.16 -32.64 -3.84
CA GLN A 45 6.44 -32.57 -3.14
C GLN A 45 7.34 -31.54 -3.80
N ARG A 46 7.49 -31.57 -5.13
CA ARG A 46 8.24 -30.55 -5.88
C ARG A 46 7.75 -29.14 -5.58
N THR A 47 6.44 -28.89 -5.57
CA THR A 47 5.89 -27.54 -5.30
C THR A 47 6.20 -27.04 -3.88
N ILE A 48 6.21 -27.93 -2.89
CA ILE A 48 6.44 -27.56 -1.49
C ILE A 48 7.93 -27.35 -1.20
N VAL A 49 8.77 -28.17 -1.84
CA VAL A 49 10.21 -28.29 -1.60
C VAL A 49 11.07 -27.44 -2.54
N ASP A 50 10.58 -27.09 -3.73
CA ASP A 50 11.36 -26.36 -4.74
C ASP A 50 11.84 -25.01 -4.20
N GLU A 51 13.16 -24.90 -4.07
CA GLU A 51 13.83 -23.72 -3.52
C GLU A 51 13.80 -22.52 -4.47
N GLN A 52 13.59 -22.74 -5.78
CA GLN A 52 13.65 -21.70 -6.80
C GLN A 52 14.90 -20.81 -6.67
N ASP A 53 16.04 -21.44 -6.40
CA ASP A 53 17.29 -20.76 -6.04
C ASP A 53 17.80 -19.80 -7.14
N ASP A 54 17.84 -20.27 -8.39
CA ASP A 54 18.22 -19.44 -9.55
C ASP A 54 17.31 -18.21 -9.72
N LEU A 55 16.00 -18.39 -9.55
CA LEU A 55 15.03 -17.30 -9.61
C LEU A 55 15.30 -16.27 -8.51
N SER A 56 15.57 -16.73 -7.29
CA SER A 56 15.80 -15.89 -6.12
C SER A 56 17.06 -15.05 -6.28
N ARG A 57 18.18 -15.68 -6.63
CA ARG A 57 19.45 -14.97 -6.85
C ARG A 57 19.34 -13.88 -7.92
N ARG A 58 18.57 -14.12 -8.99
CA ARG A 58 18.34 -13.11 -10.05
C ARG A 58 17.46 -11.94 -9.57
N LEU A 59 16.47 -12.21 -8.72
CA LEU A 59 15.65 -11.15 -8.11
C LEU A 59 16.50 -10.31 -7.14
N ASP A 60 17.19 -10.99 -6.22
CA ASP A 60 18.02 -10.37 -5.18
C ASP A 60 19.21 -9.57 -5.77
N TYR A 61 19.75 -9.98 -6.92
CA TYR A 61 20.80 -9.24 -7.62
C TYR A 61 20.33 -7.90 -8.22
N SER A 62 19.07 -7.83 -8.65
CA SER A 62 18.49 -6.65 -9.29
C SER A 62 17.86 -5.65 -8.33
N LEU A 63 17.45 -6.10 -7.13
CA LEU A 63 16.76 -5.32 -6.10
C LEU A 63 15.44 -4.63 -6.52
N LEU A 64 14.92 -4.90 -7.72
CA LEU A 64 13.64 -4.34 -8.21
C LEU A 64 12.41 -5.05 -7.64
N MET A 65 12.57 -6.27 -7.13
CA MET A 65 11.47 -7.09 -6.62
C MET A 65 11.94 -7.95 -5.44
N ASP A 66 11.12 -8.04 -4.40
CA ASP A 66 11.34 -8.97 -3.29
C ASP A 66 11.16 -10.43 -3.72
N SER A 67 12.21 -11.23 -3.51
CA SER A 67 12.21 -12.63 -3.94
C SER A 67 11.29 -13.52 -3.11
N ALA A 68 11.12 -13.24 -1.81
CA ALA A 68 10.23 -14.01 -0.94
C ALA A 68 8.75 -13.87 -1.35
N SER A 69 8.32 -12.68 -1.74
CA SER A 69 6.97 -12.39 -2.23
C SER A 69 6.68 -13.10 -3.55
N VAL A 70 7.62 -13.05 -4.50
CA VAL A 70 7.50 -13.75 -5.79
C VAL A 70 7.37 -15.27 -5.57
N ARG A 71 8.24 -15.86 -4.73
CA ARG A 71 8.15 -17.29 -4.41
C ARG A 71 6.83 -17.65 -3.75
N ASN A 72 6.32 -16.81 -2.86
CA ASN A 72 5.03 -17.04 -2.22
C ASN A 72 3.88 -17.04 -3.24
N VAL A 73 3.79 -16.04 -4.13
CA VAL A 73 2.77 -16.00 -5.19
C VAL A 73 2.85 -17.23 -6.11
N LEU A 74 4.05 -17.64 -6.52
CA LEU A 74 4.23 -18.81 -7.38
C LEU A 74 3.83 -20.11 -6.66
N LYS A 75 4.22 -20.26 -5.39
CA LYS A 75 3.92 -21.45 -4.57
C LYS A 75 2.42 -21.58 -4.33
N THR A 76 1.75 -20.51 -3.96
CA THR A 76 0.31 -20.52 -3.60
C THR A 76 -0.56 -20.77 -4.82
N ARG A 77 -0.22 -20.16 -5.97
CA ARG A 77 -0.87 -20.45 -7.26
C ARG A 77 -0.73 -21.92 -7.66
N ARG A 78 0.47 -22.50 -7.56
CA ARG A 78 0.71 -23.92 -7.87
C ARG A 78 -0.04 -24.84 -6.92
N LEU A 79 -0.03 -24.56 -5.62
CA LEU A 79 -0.77 -25.33 -4.62
C LEU A 79 -2.28 -25.32 -4.90
N ALA A 80 -2.87 -24.15 -5.17
CA ALA A 80 -4.30 -24.06 -5.49
C ALA A 80 -4.68 -24.92 -6.70
N ASN A 81 -3.86 -24.92 -7.76
CA ASN A 81 -4.07 -25.75 -8.95
C ASN A 81 -3.97 -27.26 -8.66
N LEU A 82 -3.13 -27.68 -7.71
CA LEU A 82 -2.98 -29.09 -7.34
C LEU A 82 -4.12 -29.58 -6.43
N LEU A 83 -4.62 -28.72 -5.55
CA LEU A 83 -5.62 -29.06 -4.53
C LEU A 83 -7.06 -29.03 -5.06
N ILE A 84 -7.34 -28.22 -6.08
CA ILE A 84 -8.65 -28.09 -6.71
C ILE A 84 -8.58 -28.67 -8.13
N ASP A 85 -9.41 -29.67 -8.43
CA ASP A 85 -9.48 -30.27 -9.76
C ASP A 85 -10.21 -29.39 -10.79
N GLU A 86 -10.28 -29.85 -12.04
CA GLU A 86 -10.97 -29.13 -13.14
C GLU A 86 -12.49 -29.02 -12.93
N LYS A 87 -13.09 -29.86 -12.06
CA LYS A 87 -14.50 -29.77 -11.66
C LYS A 87 -14.71 -28.81 -10.49
N GLY A 88 -13.62 -28.23 -9.96
CA GLY A 88 -13.66 -27.35 -8.81
C GLY A 88 -13.81 -28.08 -7.47
N ALA A 89 -13.58 -29.40 -7.42
CA ALA A 89 -13.62 -30.18 -6.19
C ALA A 89 -12.25 -30.18 -5.49
N LEU A 90 -12.29 -30.06 -4.16
CA LEU A 90 -11.10 -30.20 -3.32
C LEU A 90 -10.67 -31.67 -3.24
N LYS A 91 -9.36 -31.91 -3.15
CA LYS A 91 -8.77 -33.24 -2.99
C LYS A 91 -8.23 -33.44 -1.56
N PRO A 92 -9.01 -34.05 -0.62
CA PRO A 92 -8.64 -34.15 0.79
C PRO A 92 -7.32 -34.89 1.03
N ASP A 93 -7.03 -35.93 0.25
CA ASP A 93 -5.80 -36.71 0.41
C ASP A 93 -4.56 -35.88 0.04
N ILE A 94 -4.66 -35.00 -0.95
CA ILE A 94 -3.59 -34.08 -1.33
C ILE A 94 -3.42 -33.00 -0.26
N ILE A 95 -4.50 -32.51 0.36
CA ILE A 95 -4.43 -31.56 1.49
C ILE A 95 -3.64 -32.18 2.65
N ARG A 96 -4.00 -33.39 3.10
CA ARG A 96 -3.30 -34.07 4.20
C ARG A 96 -1.84 -34.34 3.88
N LYS A 97 -1.54 -34.73 2.63
CA LYS A 97 -0.17 -34.88 2.16
C LYS A 97 0.60 -33.55 2.15
N ALA A 98 -0.04 -32.46 1.72
CA ALA A 98 0.56 -31.12 1.73
C ALA A 98 0.87 -30.64 3.15
N ILE A 99 -0.03 -30.87 4.11
CA ILE A 99 0.19 -30.59 5.53
C ILE A 99 1.42 -31.34 6.04
N SER A 100 1.51 -32.65 5.77
CA SER A 100 2.65 -33.46 6.20
C SER A 100 3.97 -32.98 5.59
N LEU A 101 3.97 -32.65 4.29
CA LEU A 101 5.18 -32.18 3.61
C LEU A 101 5.62 -30.80 4.11
N LEU A 102 4.69 -29.87 4.32
CA LEU A 102 5.00 -28.54 4.87
C LEU A 102 5.48 -28.63 6.31
N LYS A 103 4.91 -29.50 7.15
CA LYS A 103 5.42 -29.74 8.51
C LYS A 103 6.88 -30.21 8.51
N ASN A 104 7.29 -30.97 7.50
CA ASN A 104 8.67 -31.47 7.38
C ASN A 104 9.66 -30.45 6.79
N HIS A 105 9.17 -29.47 6.03
CA HIS A 105 9.97 -28.48 5.30
C HIS A 105 9.51 -27.04 5.59
N LEU A 106 9.21 -26.74 6.86
CA LEU A 106 8.54 -25.50 7.24
C LEU A 106 9.50 -24.29 7.21
N TYR A 107 10.72 -24.47 7.69
CA TYR A 107 11.72 -23.41 7.88
C TYR A 107 12.88 -23.57 6.91
N SER A 108 13.14 -22.56 6.08
CA SER A 108 14.28 -22.54 5.17
C SER A 108 15.59 -22.26 5.92
N LEU A 109 16.69 -22.85 5.43
CA LEU A 109 18.05 -22.61 5.93
C LEU A 109 18.86 -21.66 5.02
N GLY A 110 18.26 -21.17 3.94
CA GLY A 110 18.98 -20.34 2.97
C GLY A 110 19.22 -18.90 3.47
N PRO A 111 20.23 -18.21 2.91
CA PRO A 111 20.48 -16.81 3.24
C PRO A 111 19.30 -15.94 2.80
N SER A 112 18.95 -14.91 3.59
CA SER A 112 17.86 -13.97 3.27
C SER A 112 16.50 -14.66 3.04
N ARG A 113 16.28 -15.84 3.65
CA ARG A 113 15.03 -16.63 3.57
C ARG A 113 14.33 -16.78 4.93
N GLN A 114 14.71 -15.96 5.90
CA GLN A 114 14.13 -15.91 7.24
C GLN A 114 12.59 -15.80 7.20
N ASP A 115 12.08 -14.99 6.27
CA ASP A 115 10.65 -14.71 6.11
C ASP A 115 9.88 -15.80 5.36
N GLU A 116 10.55 -16.79 4.77
CA GLU A 116 9.83 -17.93 4.18
C GLU A 116 9.12 -18.74 5.25
N GLY A 117 9.70 -18.83 6.45
CA GLY A 117 9.13 -19.57 7.57
C GLY A 117 7.73 -19.06 7.93
N ILE A 118 7.54 -17.73 8.01
CA ILE A 118 6.23 -17.15 8.34
C ILE A 118 5.20 -17.37 7.21
N ARG A 119 5.63 -17.29 5.95
CA ARG A 119 4.76 -17.54 4.80
C ARG A 119 4.34 -19.00 4.71
N ASN A 120 5.26 -19.94 4.93
CA ASN A 120 4.94 -21.37 4.97
C ASN A 120 4.05 -21.71 6.19
N LYS A 121 4.28 -21.06 7.33
CA LYS A 121 3.43 -21.13 8.53
C LYS A 121 2.00 -20.68 8.28
N HIS A 122 1.81 -19.65 7.46
CA HIS A 122 0.49 -19.18 7.03
C HIS A 122 -0.20 -20.21 6.13
N ILE A 123 0.49 -20.70 5.10
CA ILE A 123 -0.02 -21.75 4.21
C ILE A 123 -0.40 -23.00 5.01
N LEU A 124 0.45 -23.43 5.95
CA LEU A 124 0.19 -24.58 6.80
C LEU A 124 -1.08 -24.39 7.65
N GLN A 125 -1.23 -23.23 8.30
CA GLN A 125 -2.42 -22.91 9.09
C GLN A 125 -3.69 -22.91 8.23
N ALA A 126 -3.64 -22.31 7.04
CA ALA A 126 -4.75 -22.30 6.11
C ALA A 126 -5.10 -23.73 5.63
N LEU A 127 -4.11 -24.59 5.38
CA LEU A 127 -4.33 -25.99 5.04
C LEU A 127 -4.93 -26.79 6.19
N GLU A 128 -4.46 -26.59 7.42
CA GLU A 128 -5.00 -27.25 8.61
C GLU A 128 -6.46 -26.85 8.84
N LEU A 129 -6.78 -25.56 8.74
CA LEU A 129 -8.16 -25.07 8.78
C LEU A 129 -8.99 -25.64 7.63
N LEU A 130 -8.44 -25.67 6.41
CA LEU A 130 -9.10 -26.26 5.26
C LEU A 130 -9.29 -27.77 5.42
N ASP A 131 -8.58 -28.49 6.29
CA ASP A 131 -8.81 -29.92 6.55
C ASP A 131 -9.79 -30.15 7.71
N SER A 132 -9.72 -29.34 8.78
CA SER A 132 -10.55 -29.52 9.98
C SER A 132 -11.91 -28.83 9.90
N ASP A 133 -12.00 -27.67 9.24
CA ASP A 133 -13.18 -26.82 9.25
C ASP A 133 -14.11 -27.12 8.06
N LYS A 134 -15.31 -27.63 8.35
CA LYS A 134 -16.31 -27.97 7.34
C LYS A 134 -17.00 -26.74 6.75
N GLU A 135 -17.22 -25.69 7.54
CA GLU A 135 -17.91 -24.48 7.10
C GLU A 135 -17.04 -23.69 6.13
N LEU A 136 -15.74 -23.65 6.41
CA LEU A 136 -14.77 -23.00 5.53
C LEU A 136 -14.61 -23.72 4.19
N LYS A 137 -14.54 -25.06 4.21
CA LYS A 137 -14.58 -25.90 2.99
C LYS A 137 -15.82 -25.60 2.15
N PHE A 138 -16.97 -25.55 2.80
CA PHE A 138 -18.25 -25.28 2.15
C PHE A 138 -18.31 -23.86 1.58
N SER A 139 -17.78 -22.87 2.31
CA SER A 139 -17.69 -21.48 1.85
C SER A 139 -16.85 -21.36 0.59
N LEU A 140 -15.68 -22.03 0.52
CA LEU A 140 -14.86 -22.09 -0.69
C LEU A 140 -15.60 -22.75 -1.86
N GLN A 141 -16.34 -23.84 -1.62
CA GLN A 141 -17.13 -24.52 -2.65
C GLN A 141 -18.29 -23.67 -3.20
N LYS A 142 -18.82 -22.75 -2.39
CA LYS A 142 -19.85 -21.78 -2.79
C LYS A 142 -19.33 -20.62 -3.63
N ILE A 143 -18.03 -20.52 -3.85
CA ILE A 143 -17.47 -19.51 -4.76
C ILE A 143 -17.74 -19.98 -6.20
N PHE A 144 -18.46 -19.14 -6.94
CA PHE A 144 -18.81 -19.32 -8.34
C PHE A 144 -18.07 -18.30 -9.21
N LYS A 145 -18.00 -18.57 -10.51
CA LYS A 145 -17.48 -17.59 -11.46
C LYS A 145 -18.36 -16.32 -11.48
N PRO A 146 -17.79 -15.15 -11.77
CA PRO A 146 -18.57 -13.95 -12.00
C PRO A 146 -19.41 -14.09 -13.28
N TYR A 147 -20.74 -13.92 -13.22
CA TYR A 147 -21.62 -14.11 -14.39
C TYR A 147 -21.83 -12.84 -15.24
N GLN A 148 -21.59 -11.65 -14.67
CA GLN A 148 -21.84 -10.36 -15.34
C GLN A 148 -20.72 -9.33 -15.10
N HIS A 149 -19.58 -9.75 -14.53
CA HIS A 149 -18.52 -8.84 -14.10
C HIS A 149 -17.18 -9.16 -14.79
N LYS A 150 -17.00 -8.66 -16.02
CA LYS A 150 -15.79 -8.91 -16.84
C LYS A 150 -14.49 -8.57 -16.11
N GLN A 151 -14.48 -7.52 -15.30
CA GLN A 151 -13.29 -7.12 -14.53
C GLN A 151 -12.94 -8.13 -13.44
N ALA A 152 -13.94 -8.84 -12.87
CA ALA A 152 -13.68 -9.87 -11.87
C ALA A 152 -13.13 -11.15 -12.53
N GLU A 153 -13.62 -11.48 -13.74
CA GLU A 153 -12.99 -12.53 -14.55
C GLU A 153 -11.53 -12.19 -14.88
N GLU A 154 -11.24 -10.94 -15.22
CA GLU A 154 -9.88 -10.47 -15.48
C GLU A 154 -8.98 -10.59 -14.24
N ILE A 155 -9.49 -10.23 -13.05
CA ILE A 155 -8.76 -10.43 -11.78
C ILE A 155 -8.46 -11.92 -11.55
N ILE A 156 -9.39 -12.83 -11.87
CA ILE A 156 -9.16 -14.28 -11.76
C ILE A 156 -8.06 -14.72 -12.74
N ARG A 157 -8.06 -14.22 -13.98
CA ARG A 157 -7.02 -14.52 -14.97
C ARG A 157 -5.65 -14.07 -14.49
N GLN A 158 -5.54 -12.84 -14.00
CA GLN A 158 -4.30 -12.27 -13.50
C GLN A 158 -3.80 -13.02 -12.25
N THR A 159 -4.71 -13.38 -11.34
CA THR A 159 -4.36 -14.15 -10.13
C THR A 159 -3.75 -15.50 -10.49
N LEU A 160 -4.32 -16.19 -11.48
CA LEU A 160 -3.91 -17.54 -11.89
C LEU A 160 -2.93 -17.57 -13.06
N ASN A 161 -2.54 -16.42 -13.60
CA ASN A 161 -1.71 -16.29 -14.82
C ASN A 161 -2.28 -17.06 -16.02
N LEU A 162 -3.60 -16.90 -16.26
CA LEU A 162 -4.31 -17.46 -17.40
C LEU A 162 -4.21 -16.53 -18.61
N THR A 163 -4.26 -17.11 -19.81
CA THR A 163 -4.30 -16.31 -21.04
C THR A 163 -5.68 -15.67 -21.24
N ASP A 164 -5.72 -14.54 -21.95
CA ASP A 164 -6.96 -13.81 -22.29
C ASP A 164 -7.99 -14.69 -23.01
N LYS A 165 -7.51 -15.72 -23.74
CA LYS A 165 -8.35 -16.67 -24.49
C LYS A 165 -8.99 -17.75 -23.63
N THR A 166 -8.51 -17.97 -22.40
CA THR A 166 -9.06 -19.01 -21.51
C THR A 166 -10.52 -18.67 -21.17
N VAL A 167 -11.42 -19.62 -20.90
CA VAL A 167 -12.76 -19.29 -20.37
C VAL A 167 -12.75 -19.48 -18.86
N VAL A 168 -13.18 -18.47 -18.09
CA VAL A 168 -13.22 -18.55 -16.63
C VAL A 168 -14.35 -19.51 -16.20
N THR A 169 -14.03 -20.40 -15.26
CA THR A 169 -14.94 -21.44 -14.73
C THR A 169 -15.02 -21.32 -13.21
N ASP A 170 -15.96 -22.03 -12.58
CA ASP A 170 -16.06 -22.07 -11.12
C ASP A 170 -14.78 -22.66 -10.50
N ALA A 171 -14.15 -23.63 -11.16
CA ALA A 171 -12.86 -24.17 -10.73
C ALA A 171 -11.78 -23.07 -10.70
N HIS A 172 -11.73 -22.19 -11.72
CA HIS A 172 -10.83 -21.04 -11.74
C HIS A 172 -11.15 -20.06 -10.61
N ALA A 173 -12.42 -19.74 -10.35
CA ALA A 173 -12.81 -18.84 -9.26
C ALA A 173 -12.37 -19.38 -7.88
N ARG A 174 -12.59 -20.68 -7.62
CA ARG A 174 -12.17 -21.34 -6.38
C ARG A 174 -10.65 -21.43 -6.24
N ARG A 175 -9.93 -21.72 -7.33
CA ARG A 175 -8.45 -21.70 -7.38
C ARG A 175 -7.91 -20.31 -7.08
N ALA A 176 -8.50 -19.26 -7.64
CA ALA A 176 -8.09 -17.88 -7.38
C ALA A 176 -8.32 -17.50 -5.92
N ALA A 177 -9.49 -17.83 -5.36
CA ALA A 177 -9.80 -17.59 -3.95
C ALA A 177 -8.83 -18.34 -3.00
N LEU A 178 -8.55 -19.61 -3.29
CA LEU A 178 -7.61 -20.41 -2.50
C LEU A 178 -6.17 -19.89 -2.62
N ALA A 179 -5.74 -19.50 -3.82
CA ALA A 179 -4.42 -18.91 -4.03
C ALA A 179 -4.27 -17.56 -3.32
N ALA A 180 -5.33 -16.74 -3.29
CA ALA A 180 -5.37 -15.49 -2.53
C ALA A 180 -5.26 -15.76 -1.03
N TRP A 181 -6.04 -16.69 -0.50
CA TRP A 181 -6.00 -17.04 0.93
C TRP A 181 -4.65 -17.59 1.38
N PHE A 182 -4.00 -18.41 0.55
CA PHE A 182 -2.67 -18.94 0.86
C PHE A 182 -1.55 -17.91 0.69
N CYS A 183 -1.76 -16.85 -0.08
CA CYS A 183 -0.79 -15.79 -0.28
C CYS A 183 -0.71 -14.94 0.98
N TYR A 184 0.50 -14.64 1.42
CA TYR A 184 0.71 -13.91 2.66
C TYR A 184 0.58 -12.40 2.42
N LEU A 185 -0.35 -11.75 3.12
CA LEU A 185 -0.65 -10.34 2.92
C LEU A 185 0.38 -9.44 3.61
N ARG A 186 0.89 -8.45 2.86
CA ARG A 186 1.85 -7.43 3.30
C ARG A 186 1.56 -6.10 2.64
N GLN A 187 1.86 -4.98 3.27
CA GLN A 187 1.66 -3.65 2.70
C GLN A 187 2.47 -3.48 1.41
N ALA A 188 1.87 -2.84 0.40
CA ALA A 188 2.57 -2.42 -0.81
C ALA A 188 2.87 -0.92 -0.78
N VAL A 189 1.85 -0.04 -0.87
CA VAL A 189 2.04 1.43 -0.84
C VAL A 189 0.80 2.12 -0.25
N GLY A 190 1.00 3.13 0.61
CA GLY A 190 -0.01 4.14 1.00
C GLY A 190 -1.35 3.61 1.52
N SER A 191 -1.36 2.44 2.15
CA SER A 191 -2.57 1.72 2.59
C SER A 191 -2.45 1.11 4.00
N CYS A 192 -1.47 1.50 4.81
CA CYS A 192 -1.23 0.94 6.15
C CYS A 192 -2.50 0.83 7.01
N PHE A 193 -3.35 1.87 6.98
CA PHE A 193 -4.64 1.95 7.70
C PHE A 193 -5.63 0.87 7.28
N ALA A 194 -5.51 0.32 6.07
CA ALA A 194 -6.32 -0.77 5.56
C ALA A 194 -5.59 -2.11 5.64
N THR A 195 -4.27 -2.15 5.37
CA THR A 195 -3.47 -3.38 5.40
C THR A 195 -3.48 -4.02 6.80
N ALA A 196 -3.31 -3.23 7.88
CA ALA A 196 -3.31 -3.76 9.25
C ALA A 196 -4.62 -4.53 9.57
N PRO A 197 -5.82 -3.92 9.48
CA PRO A 197 -7.07 -4.67 9.71
C PRO A 197 -7.31 -5.76 8.66
N ALA A 198 -6.89 -5.59 7.41
CA ALA A 198 -7.01 -6.63 6.38
C ALA A 198 -6.20 -7.89 6.73
N ILE A 199 -4.99 -7.76 7.28
CA ILE A 199 -4.20 -8.91 7.74
C ILE A 199 -4.93 -9.66 8.85
N ILE A 200 -5.53 -8.96 9.84
CA ILE A 200 -6.32 -9.61 10.90
C ILE A 200 -7.49 -10.40 10.30
N LEU A 201 -8.23 -9.80 9.36
CA LEU A 201 -9.35 -10.47 8.70
C LEU A 201 -8.91 -11.69 7.87
N HIS A 202 -7.82 -11.56 7.14
CA HIS A 202 -7.28 -12.58 6.25
C HIS A 202 -6.67 -13.77 7.02
N ASP A 203 -5.85 -13.49 8.03
CA ASP A 203 -5.05 -14.50 8.74
C ASP A 203 -5.82 -15.10 9.94
N GLU A 204 -6.64 -14.30 10.62
CA GLU A 204 -7.34 -14.72 11.85
C GLU A 204 -8.84 -14.99 11.68
N GLN A 205 -9.49 -14.44 10.64
CA GLN A 205 -10.95 -14.55 10.41
C GLN A 205 -11.30 -15.03 8.98
N PRO A 206 -10.78 -16.20 8.54
CA PRO A 206 -10.87 -16.62 7.14
C PRO A 206 -12.31 -16.85 6.64
N HIS A 207 -13.27 -17.07 7.53
CA HIS A 207 -14.71 -17.13 7.17
C HIS A 207 -15.20 -15.80 6.58
N GLN A 208 -14.82 -14.68 7.19
CA GLN A 208 -15.19 -13.36 6.69
C GLN A 208 -14.47 -13.08 5.37
N PHE A 209 -13.19 -13.44 5.25
CA PHE A 209 -12.45 -13.33 3.98
C PHE A 209 -13.15 -14.10 2.84
N MET A 210 -13.52 -15.37 3.06
CA MET A 210 -14.21 -16.17 2.04
C MET A 210 -15.59 -15.60 1.68
N LYS A 211 -16.32 -15.07 2.67
CA LYS A 211 -17.60 -14.39 2.45
C LYS A 211 -17.42 -13.15 1.58
N ASP A 212 -16.40 -12.34 1.85
CA ASP A 212 -16.07 -11.16 1.04
C ASP A 212 -15.74 -11.54 -0.41
N ILE A 213 -14.90 -12.57 -0.63
CA ILE A 213 -14.58 -13.01 -1.99
C ILE A 213 -15.83 -13.52 -2.72
N SER A 214 -16.69 -14.28 -2.05
CA SER A 214 -17.96 -14.73 -2.62
C SER A 214 -18.88 -13.56 -2.97
N GLU A 215 -18.96 -12.53 -2.12
CA GLU A 215 -19.76 -11.33 -2.35
C GLU A 215 -19.21 -10.51 -3.52
N LEU A 216 -17.89 -10.34 -3.59
CA LEU A 216 -17.19 -9.63 -4.66
C LEU A 216 -17.40 -10.29 -6.02
N PHE A 217 -17.27 -11.62 -6.12
CA PHE A 217 -17.50 -12.34 -7.38
C PHE A 217 -18.98 -12.39 -7.76
N GLY A 218 -19.87 -12.53 -6.78
CA GLY A 218 -21.31 -12.60 -7.01
C GLY A 218 -21.94 -11.25 -7.39
N THR A 219 -21.48 -10.15 -6.78
CA THR A 219 -22.15 -8.85 -6.87
C THR A 219 -21.28 -7.73 -7.44
N GLY A 220 -19.96 -7.89 -7.52
CA GLY A 220 -19.03 -6.83 -7.93
C GLY A 220 -18.81 -5.75 -6.87
N ARG A 221 -19.24 -5.97 -5.62
CA ARG A 221 -19.16 -5.00 -4.53
C ARG A 221 -19.05 -5.66 -3.16
N LEU A 222 -18.67 -4.87 -2.15
CA LEU A 222 -18.83 -5.20 -0.74
C LEU A 222 -19.87 -4.28 -0.10
N LYS A 223 -20.74 -4.87 0.72
CA LYS A 223 -21.81 -4.18 1.45
C LYS A 223 -21.70 -4.42 2.95
N ARG A 224 -21.91 -3.36 3.72
CA ARG A 224 -21.98 -3.36 5.18
C ARG A 224 -23.21 -2.57 5.59
N THR A 225 -24.13 -3.19 6.32
CA THR A 225 -25.38 -2.54 6.76
C THR A 225 -25.40 -2.45 8.26
N PHE A 226 -25.52 -1.23 8.78
CA PHE A 226 -25.54 -0.96 10.21
C PHE A 226 -26.46 0.24 10.50
N GLU A 227 -27.23 0.17 11.59
CA GLU A 227 -28.21 1.20 11.98
C GLU A 227 -29.17 1.63 10.86
N GLY A 228 -29.51 0.70 9.96
CA GLY A 228 -30.39 0.98 8.81
C GLY A 228 -29.70 1.70 7.64
N VAL A 229 -28.42 2.05 7.76
CA VAL A 229 -27.63 2.64 6.68
C VAL A 229 -26.83 1.56 5.95
N GLU A 230 -26.94 1.55 4.63
CA GLU A 230 -26.15 0.68 3.76
C GLU A 230 -24.91 1.41 3.25
N TYR A 231 -23.73 0.94 3.66
CA TYR A 231 -22.46 1.33 3.08
C TYR A 231 -22.07 0.29 2.04
N SER A 232 -21.83 0.72 0.79
CA SER A 232 -21.38 -0.17 -0.26
C SER A 232 -20.24 0.46 -1.07
N VAL A 233 -19.27 -0.38 -1.43
CA VAL A 233 -18.09 0.02 -2.21
C VAL A 233 -17.91 -0.95 -3.38
N PRO A 234 -17.54 -0.46 -4.58
CA PRO A 234 -17.29 -1.32 -5.73
C PRO A 234 -16.01 -2.14 -5.56
N LEU A 235 -15.93 -3.29 -6.23
CA LEU A 235 -14.69 -4.05 -6.38
C LEU A 235 -13.59 -3.16 -6.98
N CYS A 236 -12.48 -3.02 -6.26
CA CYS A 236 -11.29 -2.39 -6.80
C CYS A 236 -10.72 -3.25 -7.93
N THR A 237 -10.49 -2.64 -9.10
CA THR A 237 -9.98 -3.36 -10.29
C THR A 237 -8.48 -3.24 -10.47
N SER A 238 -7.81 -2.49 -9.59
CA SER A 238 -6.36 -2.33 -9.59
C SER A 238 -5.75 -3.19 -8.49
N SER A 239 -4.57 -3.75 -8.77
CA SER A 239 -3.69 -4.37 -7.79
C SER A 239 -2.58 -3.42 -7.31
N GLY A 240 -2.77 -2.10 -7.50
CA GLY A 240 -1.82 -1.05 -7.18
C GLY A 240 -0.61 -1.02 -8.10
N ARG A 241 0.41 -0.23 -7.76
CA ARG A 241 1.66 -0.10 -8.53
C ARG A 241 2.54 -1.35 -8.49
N GLY A 242 2.42 -2.17 -7.43
CA GLY A 242 3.15 -3.45 -7.32
C GLY A 242 4.67 -3.33 -7.49
N GLY A 243 5.28 -2.28 -6.92
CA GLY A 243 6.73 -2.03 -6.98
C GLY A 243 7.22 -1.36 -8.27
N LEU A 244 6.35 -1.06 -9.25
CA LEU A 244 6.75 -0.48 -10.54
C LEU A 244 7.42 0.89 -10.42
N ASN A 245 7.08 1.66 -9.39
CA ASN A 245 7.59 3.01 -9.12
C ASN A 245 8.77 3.01 -8.14
N GLU A 246 9.16 1.86 -7.57
CA GLU A 246 10.30 1.78 -6.66
C GLU A 246 11.57 2.19 -7.40
N LEU A 247 12.32 3.10 -6.79
CA LEU A 247 13.54 3.64 -7.35
C LEU A 247 14.72 2.78 -6.92
N VAL A 248 15.42 2.20 -7.89
CA VAL A 248 16.67 1.48 -7.65
C VAL A 248 17.84 2.32 -8.16
N LEU A 249 18.90 2.35 -7.35
CA LEU A 249 20.15 2.98 -7.71
C LEU A 249 20.81 2.20 -8.87
N PHE A 250 21.09 2.89 -9.96
CA PHE A 250 21.91 2.34 -11.03
C PHE A 250 23.38 2.35 -10.59
N PRO A 251 24.09 1.21 -10.63
CA PRO A 251 25.51 1.16 -10.27
C PRO A 251 26.36 2.13 -11.11
N ASP A 252 27.45 2.63 -10.54
CA ASP A 252 28.44 3.44 -11.26
C ASP A 252 29.05 2.69 -12.46
N ASP A 253 29.19 1.35 -12.33
CA ASP A 253 29.58 0.47 -13.43
C ASP A 253 28.39 0.22 -14.36
N PHE A 254 28.49 0.81 -15.56
CA PHE A 254 27.48 0.69 -16.60
C PHE A 254 27.17 -0.76 -17.01
N GLU A 255 28.19 -1.60 -17.20
CA GLU A 255 27.95 -2.98 -17.65
C GLU A 255 27.35 -3.84 -16.54
N ASP A 256 27.77 -3.64 -15.29
CA ASP A 256 27.16 -4.31 -14.14
C ASP A 256 25.70 -3.89 -13.96
N GLY A 257 25.40 -2.59 -14.09
CA GLY A 257 24.03 -2.07 -14.03
C GLY A 257 23.13 -2.67 -15.10
N ILE A 258 23.60 -2.74 -16.35
CA ILE A 258 22.82 -3.38 -17.43
C ILE A 258 22.65 -4.88 -17.20
N LYS A 259 23.70 -5.56 -16.74
CA LYS A 259 23.64 -6.99 -16.45
C LYS A 259 22.59 -7.28 -15.37
N ARG A 260 22.60 -6.55 -14.25
CA ARG A 260 21.62 -6.65 -13.15
C ARG A 260 20.18 -6.53 -13.65
N LEU A 261 19.91 -5.52 -14.47
CA LEU A 261 18.57 -5.29 -15.02
C LEU A 261 18.16 -6.36 -16.03
N SER A 262 19.09 -6.82 -16.87
CA SER A 262 18.80 -7.82 -17.90
C SER A 262 18.45 -9.21 -17.35
N GLU A 263 18.89 -9.51 -16.13
CA GLU A 263 18.60 -10.78 -15.47
C GLU A 263 17.28 -10.75 -14.68
N ASN A 264 16.67 -9.57 -14.48
CA ASN A 264 15.48 -9.40 -13.64
C ASN A 264 14.25 -10.15 -14.24
N PRO A 265 13.67 -11.12 -13.49
CA PRO A 265 12.51 -11.87 -13.95
C PRO A 265 11.25 -11.02 -14.19
N GLY A 266 11.05 -9.94 -13.43
CA GLY A 266 9.92 -9.02 -13.59
C GLY A 266 9.95 -8.32 -14.94
N LEU A 267 11.07 -7.70 -15.31
CA LEU A 267 11.24 -7.04 -16.61
C LEU A 267 11.08 -8.01 -17.78
N ILE A 268 11.59 -9.25 -17.65
CA ILE A 268 11.38 -10.29 -18.66
C ILE A 268 9.88 -10.61 -18.80
N ALA A 269 9.18 -10.86 -17.69
CA ALA A 269 7.75 -11.15 -17.70
C ALA A 269 6.91 -10.00 -18.29
N SER A 270 7.27 -8.75 -17.97
CA SER A 270 6.63 -7.55 -18.54
C SER A 270 6.78 -7.48 -20.05
N LEU A 271 7.99 -7.72 -20.55
CA LEU A 271 8.29 -7.62 -21.97
C LEU A 271 7.76 -8.83 -22.77
N GLU A 272 7.62 -9.99 -22.14
CA GLU A 272 6.84 -11.11 -22.69
C GLU A 272 5.35 -10.74 -22.83
N ALA A 273 4.76 -10.14 -21.79
CA ALA A 273 3.35 -9.73 -21.82
C ALA A 273 3.06 -8.64 -22.87
N ALA A 274 4.06 -7.82 -23.19
CA ALA A 274 3.98 -6.78 -24.21
C ALA A 274 4.43 -7.24 -25.62
N ASP A 275 4.63 -8.54 -25.84
CA ASP A 275 5.10 -9.15 -27.09
C ASP A 275 6.41 -8.51 -27.61
N VAL A 276 7.30 -8.09 -26.70
CA VAL A 276 8.64 -7.60 -27.02
C VAL A 276 9.64 -8.77 -27.02
N LEU A 277 9.50 -9.68 -26.05
CA LEU A 277 10.28 -10.91 -25.96
C LEU A 277 9.39 -12.10 -26.31
N ASN A 278 9.94 -13.08 -27.04
CA ASN A 278 9.20 -14.31 -27.32
C ASN A 278 9.26 -15.25 -26.10
N LYS A 279 8.09 -15.63 -25.58
CA LYS A 279 7.96 -16.49 -24.40
C LYS A 279 8.52 -17.91 -24.64
N GLU A 280 8.50 -18.39 -25.87
CA GLU A 280 8.97 -19.73 -26.27
C GLU A 280 10.50 -19.85 -26.30
N ASP A 281 11.21 -18.72 -26.35
CA ASP A 281 12.66 -18.71 -26.42
C ASP A 281 13.30 -19.16 -25.11
N ALA A 282 14.49 -19.76 -25.22
CA ALA A 282 15.28 -20.13 -24.06
C ALA A 282 15.59 -18.89 -23.21
N LEU A 283 15.62 -19.04 -21.87
CA LEU A 283 15.88 -17.94 -20.94
C LEU A 283 17.14 -17.13 -21.27
N LYS A 284 18.21 -17.81 -21.70
CA LYS A 284 19.47 -17.16 -22.08
C LYS A 284 19.31 -16.22 -23.29
N GLU A 285 18.43 -16.56 -24.23
CA GLU A 285 18.14 -15.72 -25.39
C GLU A 285 17.36 -14.47 -24.98
N ARG A 286 16.29 -14.66 -24.19
CA ARG A 286 15.48 -13.56 -23.65
C ARG A 286 16.32 -12.55 -22.86
N ILE A 287 17.26 -13.03 -22.03
CA ILE A 287 18.20 -12.16 -21.30
C ILE A 287 19.10 -11.38 -22.27
N ARG A 288 19.59 -12.01 -23.35
CA ARG A 288 20.43 -11.36 -24.35
C ARG A 288 19.67 -10.26 -25.11
N GLU A 289 18.43 -10.54 -25.52
CA GLU A 289 17.56 -9.56 -26.18
C GLU A 289 17.23 -8.38 -25.25
N LEU A 290 16.90 -8.66 -23.98
CA LEU A 290 16.68 -7.62 -22.99
C LEU A 290 17.94 -6.77 -22.78
N LYS A 291 19.12 -7.40 -22.68
CA LYS A 291 20.40 -6.70 -22.60
C LYS A 291 20.57 -5.72 -23.77
N LYS A 292 20.24 -6.12 -25.00
CA LYS A 292 20.29 -5.25 -26.20
C LYS A 292 19.35 -4.05 -26.09
N HIS A 293 18.11 -4.24 -25.66
CA HIS A 293 17.16 -3.13 -25.46
C HIS A 293 17.64 -2.16 -24.37
N LEU A 294 18.17 -2.67 -23.26
CA LEU A 294 18.71 -1.84 -22.18
C LEU A 294 19.92 -1.03 -22.65
N HIS A 295 20.84 -1.60 -23.43
CA HIS A 295 21.96 -0.85 -24.02
C HIS A 295 21.45 0.36 -24.80
N GLN A 296 20.47 0.15 -25.67
CA GLN A 296 19.89 1.23 -26.46
C GLN A 296 19.25 2.31 -25.58
N VAL A 297 18.55 1.93 -24.51
CA VAL A 297 17.88 2.90 -23.62
C VAL A 297 18.89 3.71 -22.80
N PHE A 298 19.95 3.06 -22.33
CA PHE A 298 20.88 3.64 -21.37
C PHE A 298 22.17 4.22 -22.00
N GLU A 299 22.40 4.06 -23.29
CA GLU A 299 23.62 4.54 -24.00
C GLU A 299 23.96 6.01 -23.71
N LYS A 300 22.96 6.89 -23.66
CA LYS A 300 23.13 8.32 -23.35
C LYS A 300 23.67 8.61 -21.94
N PHE A 301 23.61 7.62 -21.05
CA PHE A 301 24.02 7.72 -19.66
C PHE A 301 25.39 7.09 -19.42
N LYS A 302 26.07 6.57 -20.45
CA LYS A 302 27.36 5.87 -20.31
C LYS A 302 28.46 6.75 -19.74
N ASP A 303 28.49 8.04 -20.11
CA ASP A 303 29.54 8.99 -19.73
C ASP A 303 29.10 9.95 -18.60
N ASP A 304 27.91 9.73 -18.03
CA ASP A 304 27.38 10.56 -16.94
C ASP A 304 27.69 9.89 -15.59
N HIS A 305 28.52 10.54 -14.78
CA HIS A 305 28.98 10.03 -13.47
C HIS A 305 28.08 10.44 -12.30
N GLY A 306 26.87 10.95 -12.58
CA GLY A 306 25.88 11.24 -11.54
C GLY A 306 25.24 9.97 -10.95
N VAL A 307 24.80 10.07 -9.69
CA VAL A 307 23.91 9.08 -9.04
C VAL A 307 22.58 9.07 -9.80
N LYS A 308 22.19 7.92 -10.34
CA LYS A 308 20.96 7.77 -11.12
C LYS A 308 20.02 6.77 -10.49
N PHE A 309 18.75 7.14 -10.42
CA PHE A 309 17.68 6.28 -9.95
C PHE A 309 16.75 5.96 -11.11
N PHE A 310 16.36 4.70 -11.24
CA PHE A 310 15.38 4.26 -12.21
C PHE A 310 14.32 3.40 -11.56
N SER A 311 13.10 3.51 -12.06
CA SER A 311 12.00 2.61 -11.72
C SER A 311 11.73 1.63 -12.87
N ALA A 312 11.14 0.48 -12.56
CA ALA A 312 10.74 -0.50 -13.57
C ALA A 312 9.77 0.14 -14.59
N GLU A 313 8.82 0.96 -14.14
CA GLU A 313 7.92 1.73 -15.02
C GLU A 313 8.69 2.64 -15.98
N GLY A 314 9.69 3.37 -15.48
CA GLY A 314 10.53 4.25 -16.29
C GLY A 314 11.31 3.50 -17.36
N ILE A 315 11.83 2.31 -17.03
CA ILE A 315 12.54 1.43 -17.97
C ILE A 315 11.57 0.93 -19.05
N LEU A 316 10.41 0.41 -18.66
CA LEU A 316 9.42 -0.15 -19.60
C LEU A 316 8.90 0.91 -20.58
N LYS A 317 8.57 2.12 -20.10
CA LYS A 317 8.16 3.24 -20.96
C LYS A 317 9.21 3.54 -22.01
N ARG A 318 10.48 3.65 -21.63
CA ARG A 318 11.59 3.95 -22.56
C ARG A 318 11.81 2.85 -23.59
N ILE A 319 11.74 1.58 -23.20
CA ILE A 319 11.86 0.45 -24.14
C ILE A 319 10.70 0.47 -25.15
N LEU A 320 9.47 0.64 -24.67
CA LEU A 320 8.29 0.61 -25.54
C LEU A 320 8.20 1.84 -26.45
N MET A 321 8.55 3.04 -25.98
CA MET A 321 8.61 4.23 -26.84
C MET A 321 9.59 4.04 -28.01
N LYS A 322 10.74 3.41 -27.75
CA LYS A 322 11.69 3.05 -28.82
C LYS A 322 11.14 2.00 -29.79
N LYS A 323 10.42 0.98 -29.30
CA LYS A 323 9.82 -0.07 -30.14
C LYS A 323 8.77 0.49 -31.10
N TYR A 324 7.94 1.42 -30.64
CA TYR A 324 6.86 2.03 -31.44
C TYR A 324 7.27 3.32 -32.14
N GLU A 325 8.53 3.74 -32.04
CA GLU A 325 9.07 4.96 -32.66
C GLU A 325 8.28 6.24 -32.33
N ILE A 326 7.85 6.36 -31.06
CA ILE A 326 7.07 7.51 -30.56
C ILE A 326 7.86 8.34 -29.54
N THR A 327 7.52 9.62 -29.45
CA THR A 327 8.07 10.57 -28.46
C THR A 327 7.06 10.91 -27.37
N GLU A 328 7.50 11.54 -26.28
CA GLU A 328 6.59 12.04 -25.23
C GLU A 328 5.63 13.12 -25.75
N GLU A 329 6.04 13.91 -26.74
CA GLU A 329 5.19 14.92 -27.38
C GLU A 329 4.05 14.27 -28.17
N ASP A 330 4.34 13.19 -28.91
CA ASP A 330 3.32 12.43 -29.65
C ASP A 330 2.22 11.89 -28.70
N LEU A 331 2.62 11.43 -27.51
CA LEU A 331 1.69 10.96 -26.48
C LEU A 331 0.85 12.10 -25.88
N LYS A 332 1.43 13.30 -25.69
CA LYS A 332 0.70 14.48 -25.21
C LYS A 332 -0.34 14.92 -26.23
N GLU A 333 0.00 14.95 -27.52
CA GLU A 333 -0.94 15.26 -28.60
C GLU A 333 -2.07 14.23 -28.71
N PHE A 334 -1.75 12.94 -28.59
CA PHE A 334 -2.75 11.87 -28.63
C PHE A 334 -3.80 12.02 -27.51
N LYS A 335 -3.36 12.39 -26.29
CA LYS A 335 -4.26 12.59 -25.14
C LYS A 335 -5.18 13.81 -25.27
N LYS A 336 -4.81 14.82 -26.07
CA LYS A 336 -5.65 16.00 -26.34
C LYS A 336 -6.79 15.74 -27.33
N ARG A 337 -6.81 14.59 -28.01
CA ARG A 337 -7.87 14.25 -28.98
C ARG A 337 -9.17 13.90 -28.25
N PRO A 338 -10.33 14.42 -28.69
CA PRO A 338 -11.62 14.11 -28.05
C PRO A 338 -11.90 12.60 -28.16
N ARG A 339 -11.90 11.92 -27.01
CA ARG A 339 -12.35 10.53 -26.92
C ARG A 339 -13.88 10.53 -27.02
N GLY A 340 -14.43 10.07 -28.14
CA GLY A 340 -15.86 9.76 -28.22
C GLY A 340 -16.23 8.77 -27.10
N MET A 341 -17.39 8.95 -26.47
CA MET A 341 -17.87 8.08 -25.38
C MET A 341 -17.82 6.60 -25.78
N ILE A 342 -16.80 5.88 -25.34
CA ILE A 342 -16.77 4.42 -25.36
C ILE A 342 -17.06 3.98 -23.93
N HIS A 343 -18.22 3.36 -23.71
CA HIS A 343 -18.57 2.72 -22.44
C HIS A 343 -17.41 1.84 -21.95
N GLY A 344 -17.02 2.02 -20.70
CA GLY A 344 -15.84 1.41 -20.06
C GLY A 344 -15.79 -0.12 -19.99
N SER A 345 -16.73 -0.83 -20.60
CA SER A 345 -16.74 -2.30 -20.72
C SER A 345 -15.97 -2.84 -21.94
N LEU A 346 -15.40 -1.96 -22.78
CA LEU A 346 -14.78 -2.31 -24.08
C LEU A 346 -13.32 -1.86 -24.26
N LEU A 347 -12.59 -1.54 -23.20
CA LEU A 347 -11.13 -1.28 -23.27
C LEU A 347 -10.27 -2.55 -23.55
N LEU A 348 -10.90 -3.70 -23.74
CA LEU A 348 -10.25 -5.00 -24.02
C LEU A 348 -10.46 -5.49 -25.47
N GLN A 349 -11.15 -4.72 -26.32
CA GLN A 349 -11.21 -5.03 -27.74
C GLN A 349 -10.35 -4.02 -28.50
N VAL A 350 -9.20 -4.50 -28.97
CA VAL A 350 -8.50 -3.93 -30.12
C VAL A 350 -9.56 -3.65 -31.19
N PRO A 351 -9.60 -2.47 -31.84
CA PRO A 351 -10.39 -2.30 -33.04
C PRO A 351 -9.83 -3.29 -34.09
N GLN A 352 -10.41 -4.48 -34.18
CA GLN A 352 -10.22 -5.35 -35.32
C GLN A 352 -10.98 -4.69 -36.48
N GLY A 353 -10.30 -3.82 -37.22
CA GLY A 353 -10.82 -3.34 -38.50
C GLY A 353 -10.55 -1.88 -38.82
N SER A 354 -9.28 -1.51 -38.97
CA SER A 354 -8.90 -0.55 -40.01
C SER A 354 -7.49 -0.89 -40.49
N LYS A 355 -7.39 -1.92 -41.34
CA LYS A 355 -6.20 -2.12 -42.17
C LYS A 355 -6.08 -0.91 -43.09
N GLY A 356 -5.28 0.07 -42.71
CA GLY A 356 -4.92 1.19 -43.58
C GLY A 356 -4.84 2.55 -42.88
N SER A 357 -3.82 2.76 -42.04
CA SER A 357 -2.90 3.90 -42.10
C SER A 357 -1.96 3.86 -40.89
N GLY A 358 -0.70 3.46 -41.08
CA GLY A 358 0.33 3.43 -40.04
C GLY A 358 0.75 4.83 -39.57
N GLY A 359 -0.18 5.56 -38.96
CA GLY A 359 0.02 6.89 -38.42
C GLY A 359 0.42 6.86 -36.94
N LYS A 360 1.06 7.92 -36.46
CA LYS A 360 1.50 8.10 -35.07
C LYS A 360 0.41 7.83 -34.01
N GLY A 361 -0.87 8.02 -34.34
CA GLY A 361 -1.99 7.73 -33.44
C GLY A 361 -2.23 6.24 -33.16
N GLU A 362 -2.06 5.37 -34.17
CA GLU A 362 -2.16 3.91 -34.00
C GLU A 362 -0.97 3.38 -33.18
N ALA A 363 0.23 3.94 -33.42
CA ALA A 363 1.42 3.66 -32.63
C ALA A 363 1.24 4.06 -31.15
N CYS A 364 0.69 5.24 -30.87
CA CYS A 364 0.38 5.68 -29.51
C CYS A 364 -0.65 4.76 -28.82
N SER A 365 -1.71 4.35 -29.52
CA SER A 365 -2.71 3.43 -28.97
C SER A 365 -2.13 2.05 -28.70
N SER A 366 -1.31 1.52 -29.61
CA SER A 366 -0.61 0.25 -29.45
C SER A 366 0.40 0.29 -28.30
N TYR A 367 1.09 1.41 -28.12
CA TYR A 367 1.98 1.67 -26.99
C TYR A 367 1.21 1.65 -25.65
N GLU A 368 0.09 2.37 -25.52
CA GLU A 368 -0.70 2.37 -24.28
C GLU A 368 -1.19 0.97 -23.91
N ALA A 369 -1.64 0.20 -24.90
CA ALA A 369 -2.06 -1.19 -24.71
C ALA A 369 -0.88 -2.10 -24.30
N ALA A 370 0.28 -1.97 -24.96
CA ALA A 370 1.47 -2.74 -24.64
C ALA A 370 2.05 -2.39 -23.26
N LEU A 371 2.08 -1.11 -22.90
CA LEU A 371 2.51 -0.65 -21.59
C LEU A 371 1.63 -1.22 -20.49
N LYS A 372 0.30 -1.18 -20.66
CA LYS A 372 -0.63 -1.78 -19.69
C LYS A 372 -0.40 -3.28 -19.51
N ARG A 373 -0.17 -4.02 -20.60
CA ARG A 373 0.17 -5.46 -20.53
C ARG A 373 1.51 -5.70 -19.85
N ALA A 374 2.51 -4.86 -20.10
CA ALA A 374 3.82 -4.92 -19.45
C ALA A 374 3.70 -4.71 -17.92
N GLU A 375 2.95 -3.70 -17.51
CA GLU A 375 2.69 -3.40 -16.10
C GLU A 375 1.96 -4.56 -15.40
N ILE A 376 0.96 -5.14 -16.06
CA ILE A 376 0.24 -6.33 -15.54
C ILE A 376 1.20 -7.51 -15.39
N GLY A 377 2.04 -7.79 -16.40
CA GLY A 377 3.04 -8.86 -16.36
C GLY A 377 4.00 -8.74 -15.17
N TYR A 378 4.44 -7.52 -14.86
CA TYR A 378 5.25 -7.23 -13.66
C TYR A 378 4.48 -7.52 -12.36
N LYS A 379 3.29 -6.93 -12.23
CA LYS A 379 2.46 -6.97 -11.01
C LYS A 379 2.05 -8.40 -10.65
N MET A 380 1.73 -9.24 -11.64
CA MET A 380 1.29 -10.63 -11.48
C MET A 380 2.36 -11.59 -10.92
N LEU A 381 3.64 -11.20 -11.02
CA LEU A 381 4.75 -11.94 -10.44
C LEU A 381 5.00 -11.54 -8.99
N HIS A 382 4.81 -10.27 -8.66
CA HIS A 382 5.12 -9.71 -7.34
C HIS A 382 3.99 -9.93 -6.31
N ASN A 383 2.74 -9.72 -6.71
CA ASN A 383 1.58 -9.71 -5.82
C ASN A 383 0.46 -10.64 -6.31
N ASN A 384 -0.34 -11.16 -5.38
CA ASN A 384 -1.59 -11.84 -5.73
C ASN A 384 -2.67 -10.80 -6.05
N THR A 385 -3.10 -10.73 -7.32
CA THR A 385 -4.04 -9.72 -7.82
C THR A 385 -5.36 -9.71 -7.04
N LEU A 386 -6.01 -10.86 -6.84
CA LEU A 386 -7.29 -10.94 -6.11
C LEU A 386 -7.15 -10.46 -4.66
N LEU A 387 -6.10 -10.88 -3.98
CA LEU A 387 -5.84 -10.48 -2.60
C LEU A 387 -5.68 -8.96 -2.48
N ARG A 388 -4.94 -8.33 -3.41
CA ARG A 388 -4.79 -6.87 -3.48
C ARG A 388 -6.08 -6.13 -3.80
N CYS A 389 -6.84 -6.62 -4.79
CA CYS A 389 -8.13 -6.04 -5.13
C CYS A 389 -9.11 -6.12 -3.94
N TRP A 390 -9.10 -7.21 -3.17
CA TRP A 390 -9.88 -7.32 -1.94
C TRP A 390 -9.43 -6.32 -0.87
N GLU A 391 -8.13 -6.25 -0.57
CA GLU A 391 -7.55 -5.29 0.38
C GLU A 391 -7.93 -3.84 0.04
N TYR A 392 -7.80 -3.44 -1.22
CA TYR A 392 -8.12 -2.07 -1.66
C TYR A 392 -9.62 -1.79 -1.75
N THR A 393 -10.44 -2.82 -1.97
CA THR A 393 -11.89 -2.69 -1.80
C THR A 393 -12.22 -2.41 -0.33
N LEU A 394 -11.59 -3.13 0.60
CA LEU A 394 -11.75 -2.91 2.04
C LEU A 394 -11.27 -1.51 2.44
N ALA A 395 -10.14 -1.04 1.90
CA ALA A 395 -9.61 0.31 2.13
C ALA A 395 -10.62 1.42 1.78
N SER A 396 -11.51 1.18 0.81
CA SER A 396 -12.52 2.16 0.40
C SER A 396 -13.57 2.45 1.48
N PHE A 397 -13.69 1.61 2.52
CA PHE A 397 -14.56 1.89 3.67
C PHE A 397 -14.02 2.98 4.61
N ALA A 398 -12.76 3.41 4.47
CA ALA A 398 -12.21 4.49 5.28
C ALA A 398 -12.90 5.84 5.05
N GLU A 399 -13.46 6.07 3.86
CA GLU A 399 -14.09 7.35 3.47
C GLU A 399 -15.59 7.22 3.15
N THR A 400 -16.24 6.14 3.62
CA THR A 400 -17.69 5.95 3.40
C THR A 400 -18.59 6.79 4.31
N LYS A 401 -18.05 7.47 5.34
CA LYS A 401 -18.83 8.44 6.13
C LYS A 401 -19.02 9.71 5.31
N SER A 402 -20.27 10.17 5.21
CA SER A 402 -20.71 11.27 4.35
C SER A 402 -20.04 12.62 4.61
N GLU A 403 -19.26 12.80 5.69
CA GLU A 403 -18.69 14.12 6.02
C GLU A 403 -17.44 14.47 5.19
N PHE A 404 -16.65 13.49 4.73
CA PHE A 404 -15.39 13.78 4.04
C PHE A 404 -15.56 13.95 2.52
N ALA A 405 -16.39 13.12 1.88
CA ALA A 405 -16.74 13.28 0.46
C ALA A 405 -17.47 14.60 0.17
N LYS A 406 -18.16 15.15 1.19
CA LYS A 406 -18.69 16.52 1.16
C LYS A 406 -17.57 17.52 1.01
N TRP A 407 -16.50 17.40 1.78
CA TRP A 407 -15.48 18.43 1.86
C TRP A 407 -14.72 18.65 0.53
N ASN A 408 -14.23 17.61 -0.15
CA ASN A 408 -13.48 17.81 -1.41
C ASN A 408 -14.37 18.24 -2.57
N LEU A 409 -15.49 17.53 -2.77
CA LEU A 409 -16.43 17.89 -3.82
C LEU A 409 -16.93 19.32 -3.61
N TYR A 410 -17.36 19.70 -2.40
CA TYR A 410 -17.88 21.04 -2.14
C TYR A 410 -16.81 22.13 -2.28
N SER A 411 -15.60 21.87 -1.77
CA SER A 411 -14.47 22.79 -1.97
C SER A 411 -14.22 23.03 -3.46
N SER A 412 -14.31 21.98 -4.29
CA SER A 412 -14.12 22.14 -5.73
C SER A 412 -15.26 22.88 -6.43
N LEU A 413 -16.52 22.69 -6.00
CA LEU A 413 -17.70 23.28 -6.63
C LEU A 413 -17.84 24.78 -6.34
N GLY A 414 -17.32 25.24 -5.20
CA GLY A 414 -17.42 26.64 -4.79
C GLY A 414 -18.89 27.02 -4.56
N LEU A 415 -19.53 26.44 -3.56
CA LEU A 415 -20.97 26.55 -3.35
C LEU A 415 -21.38 27.87 -2.71
N LYS A 416 -20.47 28.65 -2.12
CA LYS A 416 -20.79 29.94 -1.48
C LYS A 416 -20.85 31.11 -2.47
N PRO A 417 -21.57 32.19 -2.16
CA PRO A 417 -21.69 33.34 -3.06
C PRO A 417 -20.39 34.13 -3.25
N ASP A 418 -19.48 34.07 -2.27
CA ASP A 418 -18.20 34.79 -2.24
C ASP A 418 -17.04 34.02 -2.91
N GLU A 419 -17.28 32.79 -3.36
CA GLU A 419 -16.26 31.96 -4.00
C GLU A 419 -16.21 32.22 -5.51
N GLU A 420 -15.27 33.08 -5.92
CA GLU A 420 -15.06 33.45 -7.32
C GLU A 420 -14.92 32.24 -8.26
N GLY A 421 -15.69 32.27 -9.36
CA GLY A 421 -15.76 31.22 -10.37
C GLY A 421 -16.50 29.96 -9.91
N GLY A 422 -17.05 29.93 -8.69
CA GLY A 422 -17.83 28.83 -8.15
C GLY A 422 -19.26 28.76 -8.69
N ILE A 423 -19.96 27.66 -8.41
CA ILE A 423 -21.38 27.51 -8.73
C ILE A 423 -22.23 28.45 -7.86
N GLY A 424 -21.82 28.69 -6.61
CA GLY A 424 -22.50 29.58 -5.68
C GLY A 424 -22.58 31.02 -6.17
N GLU A 425 -21.45 31.57 -6.63
CA GLU A 425 -21.38 32.91 -7.24
C GLU A 425 -22.32 33.01 -8.45
N ALA A 426 -22.22 32.05 -9.38
CA ALA A 426 -23.04 32.04 -10.60
C ALA A 426 -24.54 31.94 -10.30
N LEU A 427 -24.92 31.06 -9.38
CA LEU A 427 -26.29 30.88 -8.93
C LEU A 427 -26.82 32.14 -8.24
N PHE A 428 -26.03 32.74 -7.35
CA PHE A 428 -26.42 33.95 -6.62
C PHE A 428 -26.59 35.15 -7.55
N GLN A 429 -25.67 35.35 -8.51
CA GLN A 429 -25.78 36.42 -9.50
C GLN A 429 -27.04 36.28 -10.36
N TYR A 430 -27.32 35.05 -10.81
CA TYR A 430 -28.52 34.76 -11.60
C TYR A 430 -29.81 35.00 -10.80
N LEU A 431 -29.89 34.47 -9.56
CA LEU A 431 -31.05 34.65 -8.69
C LEU A 431 -31.25 36.11 -8.30
N LYS A 432 -30.17 36.86 -8.05
CA LYS A 432 -30.23 38.29 -7.75
C LYS A 432 -30.82 39.08 -8.92
N LEU A 433 -30.35 38.83 -10.15
CA LEU A 433 -30.90 39.47 -11.35
C LEU A 433 -32.40 39.20 -11.49
N ARG A 434 -32.83 37.94 -11.31
CA ARG A 434 -34.25 37.56 -11.37
C ARG A 434 -35.08 38.15 -10.24
N LEU A 435 -34.51 38.24 -9.03
CA LEU A 435 -35.16 38.86 -7.89
C LEU A 435 -35.35 40.37 -8.11
N ASP A 436 -34.35 41.06 -8.66
CA ASP A 436 -34.44 42.48 -9.01
C ASP A 436 -35.51 42.72 -10.10
N GLU A 437 -35.58 41.86 -11.12
CA GLU A 437 -36.66 41.89 -12.13
C GLU A 437 -38.05 41.66 -11.52
N ALA A 438 -38.16 40.72 -10.58
CA ALA A 438 -39.42 40.43 -9.89
C ALA A 438 -39.84 41.59 -8.97
N ASN A 439 -38.90 42.18 -8.24
CA ASN A 439 -39.14 43.35 -7.39
C ASN A 439 -39.58 44.57 -8.22
N ARG A 440 -38.98 44.79 -9.40
CA ARG A 440 -39.42 45.86 -10.31
C ARG A 440 -40.86 45.67 -10.78
N LYS A 441 -41.26 44.44 -11.12
CA LYS A 441 -42.66 44.12 -11.48
C LYS A 441 -43.62 44.31 -10.30
N VAL A 442 -43.18 43.99 -9.09
CA VAL A 442 -43.94 44.25 -7.87
C VAL A 442 -44.17 45.75 -7.70
N GLU A 443 -43.12 46.57 -7.87
CA GLU A 443 -43.23 48.03 -7.82
C GLU A 443 -44.14 48.59 -8.93
N GLU A 444 -44.01 48.10 -10.16
CA GLU A 444 -44.87 48.47 -11.30
C GLU A 444 -46.35 48.17 -11.01
N TYR A 445 -46.68 46.95 -10.57
CA TYR A 445 -48.05 46.58 -10.22
C TYR A 445 -48.57 47.27 -8.95
N GLN A 446 -47.69 47.59 -8.00
CA GLN A 446 -48.07 48.36 -6.81
C GLN A 446 -48.45 49.80 -7.18
N LEU A 447 -47.69 50.44 -8.07
CA LEU A 447 -47.99 51.77 -8.60
C LEU A 447 -49.30 51.77 -9.40
N GLU A 448 -49.50 50.79 -10.28
CA GLU A 448 -50.76 50.64 -11.03
C GLU A 448 -51.96 50.37 -10.10
N TYR A 449 -51.78 49.53 -9.07
CA TYR A 449 -52.77 49.26 -8.04
C TYR A 449 -53.17 50.56 -7.31
N GLU A 450 -52.20 51.36 -6.88
CA GLU A 450 -52.44 52.63 -6.17
C GLU A 450 -53.18 53.66 -7.06
N GLN A 451 -52.84 53.73 -8.34
CA GLN A 451 -53.53 54.58 -9.31
C GLN A 451 -55.00 54.17 -9.50
N ILE A 452 -55.25 52.88 -9.75
CA ILE A 452 -56.61 52.36 -9.96
C ILE A 452 -57.42 52.44 -8.65
N PHE A 453 -56.82 52.14 -7.50
CA PHE A 453 -57.46 52.27 -6.19
C PHE A 453 -57.92 53.71 -5.92
N THR A 454 -57.10 54.70 -6.26
CA THR A 454 -57.43 56.13 -6.15
C THR A 454 -58.61 56.48 -7.07
N GLN A 455 -58.62 55.98 -8.31
CA GLN A 455 -59.73 56.19 -9.25
C GLN A 455 -61.04 55.57 -8.74
N VAL A 456 -60.99 54.33 -8.21
CA VAL A 456 -62.14 53.65 -7.59
C VAL A 456 -62.67 54.45 -6.40
N LYS A 457 -61.80 54.94 -5.50
CA LYS A 457 -62.18 55.80 -4.36
C LYS A 457 -62.84 57.12 -4.80
N THR A 458 -62.35 57.71 -5.88
CA THR A 458 -62.90 58.95 -6.44
C THR A 458 -64.29 58.70 -7.05
N LEU A 459 -64.47 57.57 -7.75
CA LEU A 459 -65.77 57.12 -8.26
C LEU A 459 -66.75 56.79 -7.12
N GLU A 460 -66.31 56.14 -6.02
CA GLU A 460 -67.15 55.93 -4.82
C GLU A 460 -67.66 57.24 -4.22
N SER A 461 -66.78 58.24 -4.12
CA SER A 461 -67.14 59.57 -3.64
C SER A 461 -68.13 60.27 -4.57
N ARG A 462 -67.96 60.17 -5.89
CA ARG A 462 -68.88 60.71 -6.90
C ARG A 462 -70.25 60.03 -6.87
N ILE A 463 -70.32 58.71 -6.70
CA ILE A 463 -71.59 57.96 -6.56
C ILE A 463 -72.40 58.46 -5.37
N ARG A 464 -71.75 58.87 -4.27
CA ARG A 464 -72.43 59.41 -3.06
C ARG A 464 -73.06 60.79 -3.27
N HIS A 465 -72.68 61.54 -4.32
CA HIS A 465 -73.11 62.93 -4.56
C HIS A 465 -73.84 63.12 -5.91
N ALA A 466 -74.11 62.06 -6.67
CA ALA A 466 -74.71 62.11 -8.01
C ALA A 466 -76.24 61.91 -8.01
N GLY A 467 -76.94 62.47 -9.00
CA GLY A 467 -78.39 62.28 -9.21
C GLY A 467 -78.77 60.92 -9.82
N GLU A 468 -80.07 60.57 -9.80
CA GLU A 468 -80.59 59.21 -10.15
C GLU A 468 -80.18 58.68 -11.55
N GLU A 469 -80.13 59.53 -12.58
CA GLU A 469 -79.72 59.11 -13.94
C GLU A 469 -78.20 59.01 -14.10
N GLU A 470 -77.45 59.92 -13.49
CA GLU A 470 -75.98 59.97 -13.55
C GLU A 470 -75.35 58.80 -12.75
N ALA A 471 -76.00 58.39 -11.67
CA ALA A 471 -75.59 57.26 -10.84
C ALA A 471 -75.60 55.90 -11.58
N LYS A 472 -76.43 55.71 -12.62
CA LYS A 472 -76.45 54.46 -13.40
C LYS A 472 -75.19 54.29 -14.24
N TRP A 473 -74.72 55.35 -14.90
CA TRP A 473 -73.49 55.34 -15.69
C TRP A 473 -72.24 55.18 -14.82
N ILE A 474 -72.17 55.93 -13.71
CA ILE A 474 -71.03 55.85 -12.78
C ILE A 474 -70.95 54.46 -12.12
N LYS A 475 -72.09 53.77 -11.90
CA LYS A 475 -72.08 52.37 -11.41
C LYS A 475 -71.46 51.37 -12.38
N VAL A 476 -71.70 51.52 -13.69
CA VAL A 476 -71.11 50.63 -14.71
C VAL A 476 -69.60 50.84 -14.81
N GLU A 477 -69.16 52.11 -14.77
CA GLU A 477 -67.73 52.46 -14.77
C GLU A 477 -67.03 52.01 -13.48
N TYR A 478 -67.69 52.16 -12.32
CA TYR A 478 -67.21 51.64 -11.04
C TYR A 478 -67.04 50.11 -11.08
N GLN A 479 -68.03 49.36 -11.58
CA GLN A 479 -67.96 47.91 -11.70
C GLN A 479 -66.77 47.47 -12.56
N THR A 480 -66.50 48.20 -13.65
CA THR A 480 -65.38 47.93 -14.56
C THR A 480 -64.03 48.17 -13.88
N ARG A 481 -63.86 49.31 -13.19
CA ARG A 481 -62.64 49.63 -12.44
C ARG A 481 -62.41 48.72 -11.22
N VAL A 482 -63.47 48.23 -10.59
CA VAL A 482 -63.38 47.23 -9.50
C VAL A 482 -62.89 45.89 -10.03
N ASN A 483 -63.35 45.44 -11.21
CA ASN A 483 -62.84 44.22 -11.84
C ASN A 483 -61.37 44.37 -12.25
N GLU A 484 -60.99 45.53 -12.77
CA GLU A 484 -59.60 45.86 -13.11
C GLU A 484 -58.71 45.89 -11.86
N LEU A 485 -59.19 46.51 -10.76
CA LEU A 485 -58.50 46.51 -9.46
C LEU A 485 -58.27 45.09 -8.94
N ARG A 486 -59.28 44.21 -8.99
CA ARG A 486 -59.13 42.79 -8.60
C ARG A 486 -58.10 42.06 -9.45
N THR A 487 -58.09 42.33 -10.76
CA THR A 487 -57.13 41.70 -11.69
C THR A 487 -55.70 42.14 -11.36
N ILE A 488 -55.49 43.44 -11.10
CA ILE A 488 -54.17 43.97 -10.73
C ILE A 488 -53.76 43.50 -9.33
N GLU A 489 -54.69 43.40 -8.38
CA GLU A 489 -54.45 42.83 -7.05
C GLU A 489 -53.97 41.37 -7.15
N GLU A 490 -54.62 40.55 -7.95
CA GLU A 490 -54.19 39.16 -8.23
C GLU A 490 -52.80 39.11 -8.88
N LEU A 491 -52.50 40.00 -9.84
CA LEU A 491 -51.20 40.08 -10.50
C LEU A 491 -50.09 40.55 -9.54
N ARG A 492 -50.39 41.53 -8.69
CA ARG A 492 -49.48 42.05 -7.65
C ARG A 492 -49.19 40.96 -6.62
N ASP A 493 -50.20 40.28 -6.10
CA ASP A 493 -50.03 39.23 -5.11
C ASP A 493 -49.27 38.03 -5.69
N LYS A 494 -49.51 37.70 -6.97
CA LYS A 494 -48.72 36.71 -7.71
C LYS A 494 -47.25 37.13 -7.87
N ALA A 495 -46.98 38.41 -8.16
CA ALA A 495 -45.63 38.96 -8.28
C ALA A 495 -44.89 38.98 -6.92
N HIS A 496 -45.55 39.39 -5.84
CA HIS A 496 -45.01 39.30 -4.47
C HIS A 496 -44.72 37.86 -4.07
N GLY A 497 -45.63 36.94 -4.38
CA GLY A 497 -45.43 35.51 -4.15
C GLY A 497 -44.28 34.91 -4.95
N ASN A 498 -43.96 35.47 -6.12
CA ASN A 498 -42.80 35.07 -6.93
C ASN A 498 -41.48 35.63 -6.36
N ALA A 499 -41.44 36.93 -6.00
CA ALA A 499 -40.27 37.56 -5.40
C ALA A 499 -39.88 36.89 -4.07
N ARG A 500 -40.87 36.58 -3.22
CA ARG A 500 -40.64 35.88 -1.95
C ARG A 500 -40.05 34.48 -2.15
N ARG A 501 -40.47 33.76 -3.20
CA ARG A 501 -39.92 32.45 -3.55
C ARG A 501 -38.47 32.55 -4.03
N LEU A 502 -38.15 33.53 -4.88
CA LEU A 502 -36.79 33.76 -5.35
C LEU A 502 -35.82 34.13 -4.22
N ALA A 503 -36.28 34.89 -3.23
CA ALA A 503 -35.44 35.33 -2.10
C ALA A 503 -34.91 34.17 -1.23
N GLY A 504 -35.67 33.08 -1.09
CA GLY A 504 -35.25 31.88 -0.34
C GLY A 504 -34.73 30.73 -1.22
N MET A 505 -34.71 30.91 -2.55
CA MET A 505 -34.42 29.83 -3.50
C MET A 505 -32.97 29.33 -3.41
N TYR A 506 -32.03 30.23 -3.11
CA TYR A 506 -30.61 29.88 -3.03
C TYR A 506 -30.34 28.84 -1.93
N ASP A 507 -30.79 29.12 -0.70
CA ASP A 507 -30.57 28.22 0.44
C ASP A 507 -31.33 26.89 0.26
N LEU A 508 -32.58 26.95 -0.23
CA LEU A 508 -33.37 25.75 -0.54
C LEU A 508 -32.68 24.84 -1.57
N LEU A 509 -32.19 25.41 -2.67
CA LEU A 509 -31.48 24.65 -3.70
C LEU A 509 -30.21 24.03 -3.13
N LEU A 510 -29.46 24.78 -2.34
CA LEU A 510 -28.22 24.30 -1.74
C LEU A 510 -28.51 23.11 -0.82
N ASP A 511 -29.47 23.23 0.10
CA ASP A 511 -29.84 22.15 1.02
C ASP A 511 -30.23 20.86 0.28
N HIS A 512 -31.05 20.96 -0.77
CA HIS A 512 -31.41 19.79 -1.57
C HIS A 512 -30.22 19.23 -2.37
N TYR A 513 -29.36 20.06 -2.96
CA TYR A 513 -28.17 19.56 -3.64
C TYR A 513 -27.24 18.83 -2.66
N LEU A 514 -27.06 19.36 -1.45
CA LEU A 514 -26.27 18.74 -0.38
C LEU A 514 -26.79 17.34 0.01
N ASP A 515 -28.10 17.14 -0.02
CA ASP A 515 -28.73 15.84 0.22
C ASP A 515 -28.66 14.88 -0.97
N LEU A 516 -28.63 15.41 -2.20
CA LEU A 516 -28.53 14.61 -3.42
C LEU A 516 -27.10 14.19 -3.75
N PHE A 517 -26.06 14.98 -3.43
CA PHE A 517 -24.67 14.67 -3.77
C PHE A 517 -24.23 13.25 -3.34
N PRO A 518 -24.48 12.79 -2.11
CA PRO A 518 -24.12 11.42 -1.71
C PRO A 518 -24.84 10.31 -2.49
N LYS A 519 -25.98 10.60 -3.13
CA LYS A 519 -26.70 9.65 -4.01
C LYS A 519 -26.06 9.52 -5.38
N TYR A 520 -25.29 10.53 -5.81
CA TYR A 520 -24.67 10.61 -7.13
C TYR A 520 -23.15 10.50 -7.13
N PHE A 521 -22.47 10.79 -6.01
CA PHE A 521 -21.02 10.75 -5.91
C PHE A 521 -20.55 9.94 -4.71
N GLN A 522 -19.39 9.30 -4.83
CA GLN A 522 -18.71 8.59 -3.74
C GLN A 522 -17.21 8.61 -3.96
N GLU A 523 -16.46 8.78 -2.90
CA GLU A 523 -15.01 8.61 -2.92
C GLU A 523 -14.65 7.17 -2.57
N VAL A 524 -13.69 6.62 -3.30
CA VAL A 524 -13.11 5.29 -3.06
C VAL A 524 -11.60 5.37 -3.07
N TYR A 525 -10.96 4.41 -2.42
CA TYR A 525 -9.50 4.32 -2.40
C TYR A 525 -8.95 3.99 -3.80
N ASP A 526 -7.92 4.72 -4.23
CA ASP A 526 -7.23 4.50 -5.50
C ASP A 526 -5.75 4.15 -5.26
N PRO A 527 -5.36 2.86 -5.39
CA PRO A 527 -4.00 2.39 -5.14
C PRO A 527 -3.00 2.77 -6.24
N GLU A 528 -3.43 3.35 -7.36
CA GLU A 528 -2.51 3.80 -8.42
C GLU A 528 -1.93 5.19 -8.14
N MET A 529 -2.46 5.88 -7.13
CA MET A 529 -2.04 7.21 -6.70
C MET A 529 -1.05 7.16 -5.55
N VAL A 530 0.08 7.85 -5.73
CA VAL A 530 1.15 7.96 -4.73
C VAL A 530 1.76 9.35 -4.85
N GLU A 531 1.91 10.07 -3.73
CA GLU A 531 2.77 11.25 -3.68
C GLU A 531 4.24 10.83 -3.63
N MET A 532 5.04 11.26 -4.61
CA MET A 532 6.47 10.91 -4.72
C MET A 532 7.37 11.70 -3.75
N THR A 533 6.81 12.58 -2.91
CA THR A 533 7.55 13.54 -2.09
C THR A 533 7.94 13.04 -0.69
N GLN A 534 7.48 11.85 -0.28
CA GLN A 534 7.76 11.32 1.07
C GLN A 534 8.93 10.34 1.09
N GLY A 535 9.65 10.32 2.22
CA GLY A 535 10.76 9.39 2.42
C GLY A 535 10.30 7.92 2.35
N PRO A 536 11.21 6.97 2.06
CA PRO A 536 10.86 5.57 1.83
C PRO A 536 10.17 4.84 3.00
N TYR A 537 10.14 5.46 4.18
CA TYR A 537 9.61 4.89 5.43
C TYR A 537 8.60 5.81 6.13
N ASP A 538 8.17 6.87 5.46
CA ASP A 538 6.97 7.63 5.81
C ASP A 538 5.86 7.15 4.88
N ASP A 539 4.70 6.79 5.43
CA ASP A 539 3.59 6.33 4.60
C ASP A 539 3.08 7.48 3.74
N SER A 540 3.19 7.30 2.43
CA SER A 540 2.55 8.18 1.46
C SER A 540 1.05 8.30 1.79
N PRO A 541 0.45 9.50 1.70
CA PRO A 541 -0.96 9.65 1.99
C PRO A 541 -1.78 8.81 1.00
N ALA A 542 -2.89 8.28 1.49
CA ALA A 542 -3.78 7.41 0.74
C ALA A 542 -4.42 8.17 -0.42
N GLY A 543 -4.39 7.59 -1.62
CA GLY A 543 -5.06 8.14 -2.79
C GLY A 543 -6.56 7.86 -2.77
N PHE A 544 -7.37 8.85 -3.09
CA PHE A 544 -8.82 8.74 -3.22
C PHE A 544 -9.29 9.30 -4.56
N ARG A 545 -10.30 8.63 -5.13
CA ARG A 545 -10.90 9.00 -6.41
C ARG A 545 -12.42 9.12 -6.27
N LEU A 546 -12.95 10.16 -6.89
CA LEU A 546 -14.38 10.39 -7.01
C LEU A 546 -14.99 9.45 -8.08
N LEU A 547 -16.06 8.76 -7.71
CA LEU A 547 -16.90 7.96 -8.58
C LEU A 547 -18.24 8.65 -8.78
N TYR A 548 -18.81 8.52 -9.98
CA TYR A 548 -20.19 8.91 -10.28
C TYR A 548 -21.11 7.68 -10.27
N LYS A 549 -22.22 7.78 -9.52
CA LYS A 549 -23.17 6.69 -9.25
C LYS A 549 -24.30 6.57 -10.27
N HIS A 550 -24.51 7.58 -11.11
CA HIS A 550 -25.64 7.66 -12.05
C HIS A 550 -27.02 7.53 -11.37
N GLY A 551 -27.13 7.91 -10.09
CA GLY A 551 -28.35 7.72 -9.28
C GLY A 551 -28.65 6.25 -8.91
N ARG A 552 -27.69 5.33 -9.09
CA ARG A 552 -27.87 3.90 -8.85
C ARG A 552 -27.32 3.47 -7.50
N SER A 553 -28.06 2.64 -6.78
CA SER A 553 -27.60 2.03 -5.52
C SER A 553 -26.57 0.91 -5.73
N ASN A 554 -26.52 0.31 -6.92
CA ASN A 554 -25.58 -0.77 -7.22
C ASN A 554 -24.18 -0.22 -7.54
N SER A 555 -23.24 -0.38 -6.60
CA SER A 555 -21.89 0.15 -6.72
C SER A 555 -21.04 -0.47 -7.83
N ALA A 556 -21.33 -1.69 -8.27
CA ALA A 556 -20.64 -2.32 -9.40
C ALA A 556 -20.82 -1.57 -10.74
N GLN A 557 -21.78 -0.63 -10.81
CA GLN A 557 -22.05 0.17 -11.99
C GLN A 557 -21.53 1.61 -11.89
N TRP A 558 -20.91 1.98 -10.76
CA TRP A 558 -20.36 3.31 -10.57
C TRP A 558 -19.12 3.50 -11.43
N THR A 559 -18.93 4.71 -11.96
CA THR A 559 -17.84 5.00 -12.90
C THR A 559 -16.82 5.94 -12.28
N PRO A 560 -15.52 5.60 -12.33
CA PRO A 560 -14.47 6.50 -11.85
C PRO A 560 -14.32 7.71 -12.75
N ILE A 561 -14.11 8.87 -12.12
CA ILE A 561 -13.77 10.11 -12.83
C ILE A 561 -12.26 10.19 -12.97
N ARG A 562 -11.76 10.28 -14.21
CA ARG A 562 -10.33 10.17 -14.53
C ARG A 562 -9.69 11.48 -14.93
N ASP A 563 -10.45 12.32 -15.60
CA ASP A 563 -9.94 13.52 -16.23
C ASP A 563 -10.93 14.68 -16.07
N PRO A 564 -10.51 15.92 -16.40
CA PRO A 564 -11.37 17.09 -16.23
C PRO A 564 -12.63 17.03 -17.09
N GLN A 565 -12.58 16.36 -18.25
CA GLN A 565 -13.72 16.27 -19.15
C GLN A 565 -14.79 15.34 -18.59
N GLU A 566 -14.41 14.19 -18.04
CA GLU A 566 -15.31 13.29 -17.32
C GLU A 566 -15.89 13.97 -16.08
N PHE A 567 -15.12 14.79 -15.36
CA PHE A 567 -15.62 15.55 -14.21
C PHE A 567 -16.74 16.52 -14.60
N ILE A 568 -16.50 17.36 -15.62
CA ILE A 568 -17.49 18.32 -16.15
C ILE A 568 -18.74 17.60 -16.66
N GLN A 569 -18.57 16.50 -17.41
CA GLN A 569 -19.70 15.75 -17.96
C GLN A 569 -20.57 15.11 -16.86
N ASN A 570 -19.95 14.52 -15.84
CA ASN A 570 -20.69 13.90 -14.74
C ASN A 570 -21.37 14.94 -13.83
N LEU A 571 -20.76 16.12 -13.64
CA LEU A 571 -21.42 17.24 -12.96
C LEU A 571 -22.62 17.76 -13.74
N ALA A 572 -22.49 17.94 -15.06
CA ALA A 572 -23.61 18.34 -15.90
C ALA A 572 -24.75 17.31 -15.85
N ALA A 573 -24.41 16.01 -15.93
CA ALA A 573 -25.38 14.93 -15.79
C ALA A 573 -26.08 14.92 -14.41
N PHE A 574 -25.34 15.23 -13.34
CA PHE A 574 -25.91 15.40 -12.00
C PHE A 574 -26.95 16.51 -11.95
N PHE A 575 -26.62 17.73 -12.38
CA PHE A 575 -27.57 18.85 -12.28
C PHE A 575 -28.83 18.62 -13.13
N THR A 576 -28.70 18.02 -14.33
CA THR A 576 -29.86 17.62 -15.14
C THR A 576 -30.71 16.52 -14.50
N ALA A 577 -30.10 15.60 -13.75
CA ALA A 577 -30.84 14.57 -13.02
C ALA A 577 -31.52 15.16 -11.77
N ALA A 578 -30.82 16.02 -11.03
CA ALA A 578 -31.31 16.71 -9.84
C ALA A 578 -32.53 17.58 -10.17
N GLU A 579 -32.53 18.30 -11.30
CA GLU A 579 -33.68 19.08 -11.79
C GLU A 579 -34.98 18.24 -11.78
N ARG A 580 -34.90 16.99 -12.26
CA ARG A 580 -36.06 16.09 -12.32
C ARG A 580 -36.53 15.65 -10.94
N GLU A 581 -35.62 15.47 -9.98
CA GLU A 581 -35.96 15.16 -8.60
C GLU A 581 -36.60 16.37 -7.91
N LEU A 582 -36.02 17.56 -8.08
CA LEU A 582 -36.53 18.82 -7.52
C LEU A 582 -37.91 19.20 -8.06
N HIS A 583 -38.22 18.91 -9.33
CA HIS A 583 -39.56 19.14 -9.90
C HIS A 583 -40.69 18.41 -9.16
N ASN A 584 -40.38 17.29 -8.49
CA ASN A 584 -41.35 16.48 -7.76
C ASN A 584 -41.46 16.87 -6.28
N GLU A 585 -40.57 17.74 -5.77
CA GLU A 585 -40.57 18.17 -4.38
C GLU A 585 -41.65 19.26 -4.14
N PRO A 586 -42.36 19.23 -3.00
CA PRO A 586 -43.43 20.17 -2.69
C PRO A 586 -42.98 21.64 -2.71
N ASP A 587 -41.74 21.88 -2.28
CA ASP A 587 -41.17 23.22 -2.11
C ASP A 587 -40.95 23.96 -3.44
N PHE A 588 -40.88 23.22 -4.56
CA PHE A 588 -40.67 23.79 -5.89
C PHE A 588 -41.93 23.80 -6.78
N LYS A 589 -43.10 23.48 -6.21
CA LYS A 589 -44.36 23.47 -6.95
C LYS A 589 -44.68 24.86 -7.50
N GLY A 590 -44.67 25.00 -8.83
CA GLY A 590 -44.92 26.27 -9.52
C GLY A 590 -43.68 27.12 -9.76
N ALA A 591 -42.48 26.56 -9.59
CA ALA A 591 -41.18 27.18 -9.93
C ALA A 591 -40.39 26.37 -10.98
N GLN A 592 -41.03 25.44 -11.70
CA GLN A 592 -40.34 24.50 -12.61
C GLN A 592 -39.59 25.20 -13.75
N GLU A 593 -40.18 26.25 -14.35
CA GLU A 593 -39.52 27.01 -15.42
C GLU A 593 -38.24 27.70 -14.91
N VAL A 594 -38.31 28.27 -13.70
CA VAL A 594 -37.15 28.90 -13.04
C VAL A 594 -36.06 27.85 -12.74
N LEU A 595 -36.43 26.65 -12.32
CA LEU A 595 -35.49 25.55 -12.08
C LEU A 595 -34.77 25.09 -13.36
N SER A 596 -35.48 24.98 -14.48
CA SER A 596 -34.88 24.63 -15.76
C SER A 596 -33.89 25.70 -16.24
N GLU A 597 -34.21 26.98 -16.05
CA GLU A 597 -33.29 28.07 -16.37
C GLU A 597 -32.05 28.08 -15.47
N ILE A 598 -32.22 27.89 -14.16
CA ILE A 598 -31.11 27.77 -13.20
C ILE A 598 -30.20 26.61 -13.56
N THR A 599 -30.77 25.44 -13.86
CA THR A 599 -30.02 24.25 -14.25
C THR A 599 -29.22 24.52 -15.53
N THR A 600 -29.82 25.20 -16.51
CA THR A 600 -29.15 25.59 -17.75
C THR A 600 -28.00 26.56 -17.50
N ALA A 601 -28.19 27.55 -16.62
CA ALA A 601 -27.14 28.49 -16.24
C ALA A 601 -25.96 27.79 -15.54
N ILE A 602 -26.23 26.89 -14.60
CA ILE A 602 -25.22 26.08 -13.91
C ILE A 602 -24.45 25.21 -14.90
N VAL A 603 -25.15 24.45 -15.75
CA VAL A 603 -24.51 23.56 -16.74
C VAL A 603 -23.64 24.34 -17.74
N THR A 604 -24.09 25.53 -18.14
CA THR A 604 -23.32 26.41 -19.02
C THR A 604 -22.04 26.91 -18.34
N HIS A 605 -22.14 27.31 -17.06
CA HIS A 605 -20.99 27.77 -16.27
C HIS A 605 -19.96 26.66 -16.01
N ILE A 606 -20.41 25.46 -15.64
CA ILE A 606 -19.52 24.30 -15.36
C ILE A 606 -18.70 23.89 -16.58
N ARG A 607 -19.18 24.18 -17.79
CA ARG A 607 -18.46 23.90 -19.04
C ARG A 607 -17.42 24.96 -19.42
N THR A 608 -17.27 26.02 -18.63
CA THR A 608 -16.27 27.07 -18.87
C THR A 608 -14.90 26.68 -18.30
N ASP A 609 -13.83 27.10 -18.96
CA ASP A 609 -12.46 26.93 -18.44
C ASP A 609 -12.29 27.67 -17.11
N LYS A 610 -12.94 28.84 -16.94
CA LYS A 610 -12.94 29.62 -15.70
C LYS A 610 -13.41 28.78 -14.50
N PHE A 611 -14.47 27.99 -14.63
CA PHE A 611 -14.95 27.14 -13.55
C PHE A 611 -13.88 26.11 -13.14
N LEU A 612 -13.27 25.45 -14.12
CA LEU A 612 -12.30 24.39 -13.87
C LEU A 612 -10.97 24.93 -13.31
N GLU A 613 -10.47 26.05 -13.81
CA GLU A 613 -9.28 26.73 -13.27
C GLU A 613 -9.49 27.15 -11.81
N THR A 614 -10.61 27.82 -11.54
CA THR A 614 -10.93 28.26 -10.18
C THR A 614 -11.21 27.07 -9.24
N ALA A 615 -11.70 25.94 -9.74
CA ALA A 615 -11.84 24.71 -8.96
C ALA A 615 -10.48 24.18 -8.48
N PHE A 616 -9.43 24.24 -9.31
CA PHE A 616 -8.07 23.91 -8.87
C PHE A 616 -7.54 24.89 -7.83
N HIS A 617 -7.82 26.18 -7.97
CA HIS A 617 -7.42 27.19 -6.98
C HIS A 617 -8.12 26.98 -5.63
N ARG A 618 -9.43 26.66 -5.64
CA ARG A 618 -10.18 26.35 -4.41
C ARG A 618 -9.65 25.08 -3.74
N MET A 619 -9.35 24.03 -4.51
CA MET A 619 -8.72 22.82 -3.99
C MET A 619 -7.34 23.09 -3.39
N ALA A 620 -6.51 23.90 -4.04
CA ALA A 620 -5.21 24.29 -3.50
C ALA A 620 -5.35 25.02 -2.15
N ARG A 621 -6.28 25.98 -2.04
CA ARG A 621 -6.56 26.69 -0.78
C ARG A 621 -7.09 25.75 0.31
N ALA A 622 -8.04 24.87 -0.02
CA ALA A 622 -8.64 23.92 0.92
C ALA A 622 -7.59 22.98 1.54
N HIS A 623 -6.60 22.56 0.74
CA HIS A 623 -5.53 21.66 1.16
C HIS A 623 -4.24 22.38 1.61
N GLY A 624 -4.20 23.72 1.61
CA GLY A 624 -3.00 24.49 1.95
C GLY A 624 -1.83 24.34 0.96
N MET A 625 -2.11 24.00 -0.29
CA MET A 625 -1.13 23.80 -1.36
C MET A 625 -0.87 25.09 -2.15
N PRO A 626 0.31 25.23 -2.80
CA PRO A 626 0.59 26.40 -3.63
C PRO A 626 -0.34 26.45 -4.84
N ILE A 627 -0.82 27.66 -5.15
CA ILE A 627 -1.64 27.91 -6.34
C ILE A 627 -0.73 27.89 -7.58
N ILE A 628 -1.11 27.11 -8.58
CA ILE A 628 -0.38 26.99 -9.86
C ILE A 628 -1.04 27.92 -10.88
N GLU A 629 -0.25 28.78 -11.52
CA GLU A 629 -0.71 29.59 -12.65
C GLU A 629 -1.02 28.70 -13.87
N ASN A 630 -2.14 28.95 -14.56
CA ASN A 630 -2.63 28.17 -15.71
C ASN A 630 -2.69 26.65 -15.44
N PRO A 631 -3.50 26.19 -14.46
CA PRO A 631 -3.52 24.79 -14.02
C PRO A 631 -3.92 23.80 -15.12
N LEU A 632 -4.65 24.24 -16.15
CA LEU A 632 -5.03 23.41 -17.30
C LEU A 632 -3.84 23.00 -18.17
N GLU A 633 -2.83 23.85 -18.28
CA GLU A 633 -1.60 23.56 -19.05
C GLU A 633 -0.56 22.80 -18.20
N HIS A 634 -0.72 22.81 -16.89
CA HIS A 634 0.21 22.26 -15.89
C HIS A 634 -0.45 21.25 -14.94
N LEU A 635 -1.38 20.44 -15.45
CA LEU A 635 -2.11 19.43 -14.68
C LEU A 635 -1.22 18.40 -13.98
N ASP A 636 0.02 18.21 -14.44
CA ASP A 636 1.03 17.36 -13.83
C ASP A 636 1.62 17.96 -12.54
N LYS A 637 1.61 19.28 -12.40
CA LYS A 637 2.06 20.02 -11.21
C LYS A 637 0.95 20.22 -10.17
N VAL A 638 -0.31 20.02 -10.56
CA VAL A 638 -1.45 20.11 -9.64
C VAL A 638 -1.55 18.85 -8.81
N GLU A 639 -1.21 18.94 -7.53
CA GLU A 639 -1.22 17.80 -6.60
C GLU A 639 -2.64 17.33 -6.24
N LYS A 640 -3.53 18.26 -5.90
CA LYS A 640 -4.90 17.97 -5.46
C LYS A 640 -5.90 18.39 -6.54
N LYS A 641 -6.63 17.43 -7.09
CA LYS A 641 -7.62 17.64 -8.16
C LYS A 641 -9.03 17.38 -7.63
N PRO A 642 -10.08 18.01 -8.19
CA PRO A 642 -11.46 17.82 -7.74
C PRO A 642 -11.94 16.36 -7.68
N TRP A 643 -11.47 15.53 -8.61
CA TRP A 643 -11.85 14.11 -8.70
C TRP A 643 -10.81 13.15 -8.12
N VAL A 644 -9.64 13.64 -7.72
CA VAL A 644 -8.51 12.80 -7.32
C VAL A 644 -7.60 13.56 -6.38
N TYR A 645 -7.36 13.00 -5.20
CA TYR A 645 -6.52 13.63 -4.18
C TYR A 645 -5.92 12.57 -3.26
N THR A 646 -5.01 13.01 -2.41
CA THR A 646 -4.32 12.17 -1.42
C THR A 646 -4.60 12.73 -0.01
N SER A 647 -4.96 11.88 0.95
CA SER A 647 -5.22 12.25 2.35
C SER A 647 -4.74 11.17 3.33
N GLY A 648 -4.66 11.49 4.63
CA GLY A 648 -4.39 10.48 5.65
C GLY A 648 -5.61 9.59 5.85
N GLY A 649 -5.57 8.34 5.39
CA GLY A 649 -6.67 7.39 5.55
C GLY A 649 -7.02 7.17 7.03
N ASN A 650 -8.32 7.14 7.36
CA ASN A 650 -8.79 7.07 8.74
C ASN A 650 -9.06 5.62 9.20
N LEU A 651 -8.13 5.06 9.99
CA LEU A 651 -8.26 3.72 10.58
C LEU A 651 -9.51 3.58 11.47
N HIS A 652 -9.89 4.62 12.24
CA HIS A 652 -11.10 4.58 13.07
C HIS A 652 -12.37 4.44 12.22
N THR A 653 -12.47 5.20 11.13
CA THR A 653 -13.63 5.14 10.23
C THR A 653 -13.73 3.78 9.56
N LEU A 654 -12.60 3.27 9.02
CA LEU A 654 -12.56 1.95 8.39
C LEU A 654 -13.02 0.85 9.35
N VAL A 655 -12.45 0.80 10.55
CA VAL A 655 -12.83 -0.20 11.56
C VAL A 655 -14.29 -0.05 11.96
N SER A 656 -14.78 1.17 12.18
CA SER A 656 -16.18 1.40 12.56
C SER A 656 -17.15 0.94 11.48
N VAL A 657 -16.90 1.28 10.22
CA VAL A 657 -17.83 0.96 9.12
C VAL A 657 -17.76 -0.52 8.76
N TYR A 658 -16.55 -1.08 8.62
CA TYR A 658 -16.40 -2.46 8.19
C TYR A 658 -16.94 -3.45 9.23
N PHE A 659 -16.67 -3.20 10.51
CA PHE A 659 -17.11 -4.05 11.63
C PHE A 659 -18.47 -3.64 12.23
N LEU A 660 -19.22 -2.76 11.53
CA LEU A 660 -20.59 -2.39 11.89
C LEU A 660 -20.73 -1.87 13.34
N ARG A 661 -19.91 -0.87 13.70
CA ARG A 661 -19.92 -0.26 15.04
C ARG A 661 -20.68 1.06 15.06
N SER A 662 -21.47 1.28 16.11
CA SER A 662 -22.16 2.56 16.39
C SER A 662 -21.23 3.65 16.88
N SER A 663 -20.27 3.28 17.72
CA SER A 663 -19.24 4.19 18.22
C SER A 663 -17.89 3.91 17.57
N ASN A 664 -17.03 4.92 17.56
CA ASN A 664 -15.62 4.72 17.24
C ASN A 664 -15.03 3.59 18.11
N PRO A 665 -14.12 2.76 17.58
CA PRO A 665 -13.44 1.74 18.35
C PRO A 665 -12.64 2.36 19.51
N SER A 666 -12.61 1.64 20.61
CA SER A 666 -11.92 2.03 21.84
C SER A 666 -10.42 2.05 21.60
N SER A 667 -9.82 3.24 21.67
CA SER A 667 -8.37 3.43 21.59
C SER A 667 -7.85 4.19 22.79
N LEU A 668 -6.56 4.01 23.07
CA LEU A 668 -5.83 4.78 24.07
C LEU A 668 -4.61 5.38 23.38
N ASN A 669 -4.50 6.70 23.44
CA ASN A 669 -3.44 7.46 22.76
C ASN A 669 -2.47 8.07 23.77
N ARG A 670 -1.20 8.19 23.39
CA ARG A 670 -0.16 8.80 24.21
C ARG A 670 0.93 9.44 23.36
N TRP A 671 1.26 10.68 23.69
CA TRP A 671 2.52 11.31 23.32
C TRP A 671 3.67 10.77 24.20
N VAL A 672 4.82 10.54 23.58
CA VAL A 672 5.99 9.92 24.21
C VAL A 672 7.23 10.80 24.04
N GLU A 673 8.05 10.88 25.07
CA GLU A 673 9.28 11.70 25.06
C GLU A 673 10.54 10.88 24.79
N ASN A 674 10.47 9.55 24.91
CA ASN A 674 11.58 8.63 24.70
C ASN A 674 11.09 7.20 24.36
N PRO A 675 11.93 6.33 23.74
CA PRO A 675 11.55 4.95 23.43
C PRO A 675 11.14 4.10 24.65
N MET A 676 11.69 4.39 25.83
CA MET A 676 11.30 3.71 27.07
C MET A 676 9.83 4.00 27.44
N GLU A 677 9.40 5.25 27.34
CA GLU A 677 8.00 5.61 27.60
C GLU A 677 7.03 4.92 26.66
N LEU A 678 7.40 4.77 25.38
CA LEU A 678 6.59 4.02 24.42
C LEU A 678 6.47 2.54 24.83
N LEU A 679 7.57 1.90 25.22
CA LEU A 679 7.55 0.52 25.69
C LEU A 679 6.69 0.34 26.95
N VAL A 680 6.85 1.24 27.93
CA VAL A 680 6.05 1.22 29.17
C VAL A 680 4.59 1.46 28.88
N PHE A 681 4.27 2.40 27.99
CA PHE A 681 2.91 2.67 27.52
C PHE A 681 2.24 1.44 26.93
N ILE A 682 2.94 0.71 26.05
CA ILE A 682 2.42 -0.52 25.44
C ILE A 682 2.15 -1.56 26.53
N ALA A 683 3.14 -1.84 27.39
CA ALA A 683 3.00 -2.85 28.43
C ALA A 683 1.91 -2.52 29.47
N ASP A 684 1.81 -1.26 29.92
CA ASP A 684 0.76 -0.81 30.84
C ASP A 684 -0.63 -0.87 30.22
N THR A 685 -0.74 -0.59 28.92
CA THR A 685 -2.02 -0.71 28.21
C THR A 685 -2.47 -2.17 28.17
N LEU A 686 -1.56 -3.10 27.86
CA LEU A 686 -1.84 -4.53 27.84
C LEU A 686 -2.20 -5.08 29.24
N LYS A 687 -1.55 -4.60 30.31
CA LYS A 687 -1.88 -4.94 31.71
C LYS A 687 -3.32 -4.58 32.11
N LYS A 688 -3.89 -3.54 31.51
CA LYS A 688 -5.26 -3.07 31.79
C LYS A 688 -6.33 -3.88 31.07
N VAL A 689 -5.97 -4.63 30.02
CA VAL A 689 -6.94 -5.44 29.27
C VAL A 689 -7.34 -6.66 30.12
N PRO A 690 -8.65 -6.97 30.26
CA PRO A 690 -9.10 -8.12 31.04
C PRO A 690 -8.44 -9.44 30.58
N TYR A 691 -7.98 -10.26 31.52
CA TYR A 691 -7.25 -11.50 31.22
C TYR A 691 -8.00 -12.44 30.26
N LYS A 692 -9.34 -12.52 30.37
CA LYS A 692 -10.17 -13.32 29.46
C LYS A 692 -10.02 -12.91 27.99
N GLN A 693 -9.79 -11.63 27.71
CA GLN A 693 -9.54 -11.14 26.36
C GLN A 693 -8.08 -11.40 25.95
N MET A 694 -7.14 -11.34 26.89
CA MET A 694 -5.71 -11.59 26.66
C MET A 694 -5.37 -13.08 26.49
N GLU A 695 -6.18 -14.00 27.01
CA GLU A 695 -5.93 -15.46 26.98
C GLU A 695 -5.63 -15.97 25.56
N ALA A 696 -6.33 -15.45 24.55
CA ALA A 696 -6.12 -15.85 23.16
C ALA A 696 -4.73 -15.46 22.63
N PHE A 697 -4.19 -14.32 23.07
CA PHE A 697 -2.86 -13.83 22.70
C PHE A 697 -1.74 -14.54 23.47
N VAL A 698 -2.02 -14.93 24.72
CA VAL A 698 -1.10 -15.74 25.55
C VAL A 698 -0.89 -17.12 24.94
N LYS A 699 -1.97 -17.74 24.44
CA LYS A 699 -1.98 -19.07 23.82
C LYS A 699 -1.47 -19.08 22.39
N ASN A 700 -1.65 -17.99 21.64
CA ASN A 700 -1.24 -17.87 20.26
C ASN A 700 -0.51 -16.55 20.01
N GLU A 701 0.83 -16.62 19.90
CA GLU A 701 1.71 -15.48 19.64
C GLU A 701 1.43 -14.76 18.32
N ARG A 702 0.69 -15.38 17.38
CA ARG A 702 0.39 -14.77 16.08
C ARG A 702 -0.74 -13.76 16.13
N LYS A 703 -1.62 -13.85 17.13
CA LYS A 703 -2.77 -12.96 17.24
C LYS A 703 -2.31 -11.51 17.42
N SER A 704 -3.00 -10.61 16.73
CA SER A 704 -2.64 -9.20 16.67
C SER A 704 -3.69 -8.28 17.28
N MET A 705 -3.22 -7.12 17.73
CA MET A 705 -4.06 -5.96 18.04
C MET A 705 -3.69 -4.82 17.09
N LEU A 706 -4.65 -3.95 16.79
CA LEU A 706 -4.37 -2.76 15.97
C LEU A 706 -3.62 -1.72 16.80
N MET A 707 -2.57 -1.16 16.23
CA MET A 707 -1.78 -0.06 16.80
C MET A 707 -1.39 0.92 15.69
N HIS A 708 -1.21 2.18 16.05
CA HIS A 708 -0.69 3.18 15.12
C HIS A 708 0.40 4.05 15.77
N SER A 709 1.38 4.42 14.96
CA SER A 709 2.27 5.54 15.21
C SER A 709 1.63 6.83 14.64
N PRO A 710 2.30 7.99 14.79
CA PRO A 710 1.83 9.22 14.18
C PRO A 710 1.75 9.19 12.65
N THR A 711 2.47 8.28 11.98
CA THR A 711 2.57 8.21 10.52
C THR A 711 2.22 6.85 9.93
N HIS A 712 2.00 5.80 10.73
CA HIS A 712 1.86 4.43 10.23
C HIS A 712 0.95 3.56 11.10
N ALA A 713 0.10 2.74 10.49
CA ALA A 713 -0.74 1.75 11.17
C ALA A 713 -0.19 0.33 11.00
N PHE A 714 -0.09 -0.40 12.10
CA PHE A 714 0.59 -1.69 12.18
C PHE A 714 -0.03 -2.65 13.21
N LEU A 715 0.55 -3.85 13.33
CA LEU A 715 0.01 -4.92 14.17
C LEU A 715 0.85 -5.14 15.43
N LEU A 716 0.31 -4.75 16.58
CA LEU A 716 0.88 -5.09 17.89
C LEU A 716 0.78 -6.60 18.11
N LYS A 717 1.85 -7.21 18.64
CA LYS A 717 1.98 -8.65 18.90
C LYS A 717 2.14 -8.93 20.40
N PRO A 718 1.04 -8.93 21.20
CA PRO A 718 1.12 -9.08 22.65
C PRO A 718 1.77 -10.39 23.12
N GLY A 719 1.66 -11.45 22.31
CA GLY A 719 2.18 -12.78 22.66
C GLY A 719 3.68 -12.99 22.42
N PHE A 720 4.39 -12.02 21.82
CA PHE A 720 5.83 -12.13 21.58
C PHE A 720 6.62 -12.17 22.90
N CYS A 721 7.56 -13.10 23.03
CA CYS A 721 8.21 -13.46 24.30
C CYS A 721 8.74 -12.26 25.12
N GLY A 722 9.44 -11.31 24.48
CA GLY A 722 9.98 -10.14 25.17
C GLY A 722 8.89 -9.21 25.71
N LEU A 723 7.90 -8.89 24.88
CA LEU A 723 6.77 -8.04 25.28
C LEU A 723 5.85 -8.74 26.28
N LYS A 724 5.56 -10.03 26.07
CA LYS A 724 4.73 -10.87 26.94
C LYS A 724 5.22 -10.84 28.39
N LYS A 725 6.53 -11.03 28.60
CA LYS A 725 7.14 -10.94 29.94
C LYS A 725 6.98 -9.55 30.56
N ALA A 726 6.99 -8.49 29.76
CA ALA A 726 6.88 -7.11 30.24
C ALA A 726 5.49 -6.73 30.75
N TRP A 727 4.43 -7.34 30.21
CA TRP A 727 3.05 -7.07 30.66
C TRP A 727 2.46 -8.18 31.55
N GLU A 728 2.94 -9.42 31.51
CA GLU A 728 2.46 -10.49 32.42
C GLU A 728 2.98 -10.36 33.87
N ASN A 729 4.03 -9.56 34.11
CA ASN A 729 4.53 -9.35 35.48
C ASN A 729 3.59 -8.45 36.31
N GLY A 730 3.56 -8.70 37.62
CA GLY A 730 2.80 -7.89 38.58
C GLY A 730 3.54 -6.64 39.08
N ASP A 731 4.81 -6.46 38.67
CA ASP A 731 5.66 -5.37 39.14
C ASP A 731 5.34 -4.03 38.45
N PHE A 732 5.88 -2.94 38.99
CA PHE A 732 5.81 -1.63 38.33
C PHE A 732 6.59 -1.68 37.01
N THR A 733 5.88 -1.46 35.90
CA THR A 733 6.35 -1.75 34.54
C THR A 733 7.67 -1.06 34.20
N PHE A 734 7.81 0.23 34.53
CA PHE A 734 9.05 0.98 34.27
C PHE A 734 10.26 0.37 34.98
N THR A 735 10.13 0.07 36.28
CA THR A 735 11.22 -0.52 37.08
C THR A 735 11.59 -1.88 36.54
N TRP A 736 10.59 -2.72 36.24
CA TRP A 736 10.83 -4.05 35.71
C TRP A 736 11.56 -4.01 34.36
N VAL A 737 11.09 -3.19 33.42
CA VAL A 737 11.69 -3.03 32.08
C VAL A 737 13.13 -2.49 32.19
N ARG A 738 13.36 -1.47 33.02
CA ARG A 738 14.70 -0.92 33.26
C ARG A 738 15.65 -2.00 33.77
N ASP A 739 15.26 -2.70 34.84
CA ASP A 739 16.18 -3.57 35.58
C ASP A 739 16.40 -4.93 34.92
N HIS A 740 15.38 -5.49 34.27
CA HIS A 740 15.46 -6.84 33.69
C HIS A 740 15.76 -6.86 32.20
N LEU A 741 15.46 -5.78 31.48
CA LEU A 741 15.68 -5.72 30.04
C LEU A 741 16.82 -4.76 29.70
N ILE A 742 16.75 -3.49 30.14
CA ILE A 742 17.66 -2.45 29.61
C ILE A 742 19.03 -2.44 30.28
N LEU A 743 19.09 -2.47 31.62
CA LEU A 743 20.38 -2.47 32.34
C LEU A 743 21.31 -3.63 31.92
N PRO A 744 20.83 -4.89 31.76
CA PRO A 744 21.67 -5.96 31.24
C PRO A 744 22.22 -5.68 29.83
N MET A 745 21.42 -5.06 28.95
CA MET A 745 21.87 -4.67 27.62
C MET A 745 22.96 -3.60 27.70
N GLU A 746 22.77 -2.59 28.54
CA GLU A 746 23.72 -1.49 28.71
C GLU A 746 25.05 -1.99 29.26
N GLN A 747 25.01 -2.88 30.25
CA GLN A 747 26.20 -3.52 30.81
C GLN A 747 26.93 -4.36 29.77
N PHE A 748 26.21 -5.13 28.94
CA PHE A 748 26.81 -5.87 27.84
C PHE A 748 27.52 -4.93 26.86
N ALA A 749 26.83 -3.89 26.40
CA ALA A 749 27.37 -2.95 25.41
C ALA A 749 28.57 -2.15 25.94
N ALA A 750 28.55 -1.77 27.22
CA ALA A 750 29.64 -1.03 27.85
C ALA A 750 30.94 -1.82 27.94
N ASN A 751 30.86 -3.16 27.93
CA ASN A 751 32.01 -4.06 28.03
C ASN A 751 32.60 -4.45 26.67
N LEU A 752 32.05 -3.98 25.56
CA LEU A 752 32.55 -4.28 24.22
C LEU A 752 33.77 -3.43 23.87
N MET A 753 34.93 -4.10 23.80
CA MET A 753 36.20 -3.52 23.37
C MET A 753 36.57 -4.05 21.98
N LEU A 754 37.04 -3.16 21.12
CA LEU A 754 37.55 -3.46 19.79
C LEU A 754 39.08 -3.28 19.81
N ASN A 755 39.82 -4.28 19.35
CA ASN A 755 41.26 -4.17 19.08
C ASN A 755 41.51 -3.77 17.62
N GLU A 756 42.78 -3.65 17.22
CA GLU A 756 43.17 -3.22 15.87
C GLU A 756 42.58 -4.12 14.78
N ASP A 757 42.74 -5.45 14.88
CA ASP A 757 42.21 -6.42 13.90
C ASP A 757 40.68 -6.36 13.78
N MET A 758 39.99 -6.17 14.91
CA MET A 758 38.54 -6.03 14.98
C MET A 758 38.05 -4.75 14.28
N MET A 759 38.76 -3.63 14.50
CA MET A 759 38.45 -2.37 13.83
C MET A 759 38.70 -2.47 12.32
N GLU A 760 39.82 -3.09 11.91
CA GLU A 760 40.12 -3.32 10.50
C GLU A 760 39.04 -4.19 9.83
N TYR A 761 38.60 -5.25 10.49
CA TYR A 761 37.49 -6.10 10.02
C TYR A 761 36.21 -5.29 9.77
N LEU A 762 35.80 -4.46 10.74
CA LEU A 762 34.61 -3.61 10.62
C LEU A 762 34.76 -2.56 9.52
N VAL A 763 35.91 -1.90 9.41
CA VAL A 763 36.20 -0.91 8.36
C VAL A 763 36.13 -1.57 6.98
N LYS A 764 36.69 -2.78 6.83
CA LYS A 764 36.62 -3.54 5.57
C LYS A 764 35.17 -3.86 5.18
N LYS A 765 34.34 -4.26 6.15
CA LYS A 765 32.90 -4.50 5.94
C LYS A 765 32.15 -3.22 5.56
N LEU A 766 32.35 -2.13 6.29
CA LEU A 766 31.75 -0.82 5.98
C LEU A 766 32.17 -0.33 4.58
N SER A 767 33.40 -0.61 4.14
CA SER A 767 33.88 -0.22 2.81
C SER A 767 33.11 -0.87 1.64
N LEU A 768 32.32 -1.91 1.90
CA LEU A 768 31.44 -2.52 0.90
C LEU A 768 30.20 -1.66 0.62
N GLU A 769 29.81 -0.81 1.58
CA GLU A 769 28.66 0.09 1.50
C GLU A 769 29.06 1.50 1.01
N VAL A 770 30.36 1.77 0.94
CA VAL A 770 30.90 3.04 0.45
C VAL A 770 31.00 3.00 -1.09
N PRO A 771 30.54 4.05 -1.81
CA PRO A 771 30.63 4.08 -3.26
C PRO A 771 32.08 3.95 -3.77
N LEU A 772 32.25 3.35 -4.95
CA LEU A 772 33.55 2.91 -5.48
C LEU A 772 34.58 4.05 -5.56
N ASN A 773 34.14 5.24 -5.97
CA ASN A 773 34.96 6.45 -6.08
C ASN A 773 35.47 6.97 -4.73
N TYR A 774 34.80 6.69 -3.61
CA TYR A 774 35.20 7.11 -2.27
C TYR A 774 35.92 6.02 -1.48
N LYS A 775 35.78 4.75 -1.89
CA LYS A 775 36.27 3.59 -1.15
C LYS A 775 37.78 3.63 -0.85
N HIS A 776 38.61 4.02 -1.82
CA HIS A 776 40.05 4.12 -1.61
C HIS A 776 40.40 5.17 -0.54
N TYR A 777 39.76 6.33 -0.59
CA TYR A 777 39.98 7.40 0.38
C TYR A 777 39.47 7.02 1.78
N PHE A 778 38.31 6.36 1.84
CA PHE A 778 37.76 5.78 3.08
C PHE A 778 38.74 4.79 3.73
N LEU A 779 39.27 3.84 2.96
CA LEU A 779 40.24 2.86 3.46
C LEU A 779 41.57 3.51 3.86
N LYS A 780 42.01 4.58 3.17
CA LYS A 780 43.20 5.33 3.55
C LYS A 780 43.05 6.00 4.92
N LEU A 781 41.86 6.51 5.24
CA LEU A 781 41.59 7.20 6.50
C LEU A 781 41.40 6.23 7.67
N PHE A 782 40.65 5.15 7.48
CA PHE A 782 40.24 4.26 8.57
C PHE A 782 40.96 2.90 8.60
N GLY A 783 41.70 2.54 7.55
CA GLY A 783 42.31 1.21 7.42
C GLY A 783 43.50 0.94 8.35
N GLN A 784 44.00 1.94 9.08
CA GLN A 784 45.15 1.80 9.99
C GLN A 784 44.88 2.46 11.36
N MET A 785 43.71 2.19 11.93
CA MET A 785 43.40 2.64 13.29
C MET A 785 44.24 1.88 14.32
N LYS A 786 44.90 2.61 15.23
CA LYS A 786 45.76 2.05 16.28
C LYS A 786 45.09 2.05 17.65
N GLY A 787 45.49 1.10 18.49
CA GLY A 787 45.04 0.97 19.87
C GLY A 787 43.77 0.15 20.03
N SER A 788 43.20 0.21 21.23
CA SER A 788 41.92 -0.43 21.55
C SER A 788 40.92 0.64 21.98
N MET A 789 39.68 0.51 21.52
CA MET A 789 38.61 1.44 21.85
C MET A 789 37.30 0.74 22.10
N ARG A 790 36.41 1.39 22.85
CA ARG A 790 35.05 0.90 23.02
C ARG A 790 34.29 1.03 21.71
N CYS A 791 33.31 0.15 21.49
CA CYS A 791 32.45 0.20 20.31
C CYS A 791 31.82 1.59 20.07
N ARG A 792 31.36 2.25 21.15
CA ARG A 792 30.81 3.61 21.10
C ARG A 792 31.81 4.67 20.61
N ASP A 793 33.06 4.55 21.04
CA ASP A 793 34.10 5.51 20.72
C ASP A 793 34.56 5.32 19.26
N PHE A 794 34.65 4.06 18.81
CA PHE A 794 34.86 3.71 17.39
C PHE A 794 33.78 4.30 16.49
N ARG A 795 32.51 4.08 16.82
CA ARG A 795 31.38 4.61 16.06
C ARG A 795 31.40 6.13 16.01
N SER A 796 31.62 6.79 17.16
CA SER A 796 31.72 8.25 17.24
C SER A 796 32.86 8.78 16.38
N HIS A 797 34.03 8.14 16.42
CA HIS A 797 35.18 8.52 15.61
C HIS A 797 34.89 8.43 14.10
N LEU A 798 34.26 7.33 13.64
CA LEU A 798 33.86 7.17 12.24
C LEU A 798 32.85 8.25 11.81
N ALA A 799 31.74 8.37 12.55
CA ALA A 799 30.65 9.26 12.19
C ALA A 799 31.10 10.72 12.17
N THR A 800 31.87 11.15 13.18
CA THR A 800 32.40 12.51 13.25
C THR A 800 33.41 12.77 12.14
N THR A 801 34.35 11.86 11.88
CA THR A 801 35.36 12.05 10.81
C THR A 801 34.70 12.13 9.42
N ILE A 802 33.73 11.26 9.12
CA ILE A 802 32.99 11.30 7.84
C ILE A 802 32.23 12.63 7.68
N ASP A 803 31.70 13.19 8.78
CA ASP A 803 30.99 14.47 8.74
C ASP A 803 31.93 15.70 8.64
N HIS A 804 33.22 15.57 8.96
CA HIS A 804 34.17 16.68 8.81
C HIS A 804 34.93 16.62 7.46
N GLU A 805 35.17 15.42 6.94
CA GLU A 805 35.97 15.22 5.73
C GLU A 805 35.17 15.47 4.44
N MET A 806 35.48 16.55 3.72
CA MET A 806 34.86 16.88 2.43
C MET A 806 35.04 15.76 1.39
N GLY A 807 36.15 15.01 1.46
CA GLY A 807 36.43 13.87 0.59
C GLY A 807 35.54 12.64 0.85
N LEU A 808 34.73 12.65 1.91
CA LEU A 808 33.73 11.62 2.22
C LEU A 808 32.31 12.19 2.23
N LYS A 809 32.10 13.30 1.52
CA LYS A 809 30.79 13.90 1.29
C LYS A 809 30.49 13.98 -0.20
N ASN A 810 29.30 13.52 -0.59
CA ASN A 810 28.75 13.74 -1.91
C ASN A 810 27.68 14.84 -1.82
N LYS A 811 27.95 16.01 -2.41
CA LYS A 811 27.07 17.20 -2.34
C LYS A 811 26.67 17.58 -0.90
N GLY A 812 27.61 17.47 0.04
CA GLY A 812 27.39 17.76 1.45
C GLY A 812 26.76 16.63 2.26
N ILE A 813 26.31 15.55 1.62
CA ILE A 813 25.74 14.37 2.29
C ILE A 813 26.87 13.37 2.57
N PRO A 814 27.00 12.83 3.79
CA PRO A 814 27.93 11.76 4.12
C PRO A 814 27.80 10.56 3.16
N VAL A 815 28.94 10.03 2.68
CA VAL A 815 28.95 8.82 1.81
C VAL A 815 28.47 7.56 2.54
N LEU A 816 28.43 7.60 3.87
CA LEU A 816 27.97 6.52 4.74
C LEU A 816 27.20 7.13 5.91
N SER A 817 25.96 6.69 6.13
CA SER A 817 25.11 7.21 7.20
C SER A 817 25.46 6.58 8.55
N ALA A 818 25.20 7.33 9.63
CA ALA A 818 25.39 6.81 10.99
C ALA A 818 24.49 5.59 11.27
N ALA A 819 23.28 5.55 10.71
CA ALA A 819 22.36 4.42 10.82
C ALA A 819 22.94 3.14 10.19
N LYS A 820 23.66 3.26 9.07
CA LYS A 820 24.30 2.12 8.41
C LYS A 820 25.48 1.58 9.22
N ILE A 821 26.24 2.46 9.89
CA ILE A 821 27.28 2.05 10.83
C ILE A 821 26.65 1.30 12.01
N ASP A 822 25.61 1.87 12.62
CA ASP A 822 24.93 1.27 13.77
C ASP A 822 24.32 -0.10 13.41
N SER A 823 23.74 -0.23 12.22
CA SER A 823 23.22 -1.50 11.67
C SER A 823 24.31 -2.57 11.54
N LEU A 824 25.48 -2.24 10.97
CA LEU A 824 26.57 -3.19 10.86
C LEU A 824 27.09 -3.63 12.24
N LEU A 825 27.25 -2.68 13.16
CA LEU A 825 27.71 -2.97 14.52
C LEU A 825 26.75 -3.93 15.22
N PHE A 826 25.44 -3.73 15.09
CA PHE A 826 24.43 -4.64 15.64
C PHE A 826 24.53 -6.06 15.07
N GLN A 827 24.81 -6.19 13.77
CA GLN A 827 24.91 -7.50 13.09
C GLN A 827 26.20 -8.27 13.45
N GLU A 828 27.33 -7.57 13.53
CA GLU A 828 28.65 -8.21 13.57
C GLU A 828 29.17 -8.40 15.01
N ILE A 829 28.73 -7.61 15.98
CA ILE A 829 29.27 -7.65 17.34
C ILE A 829 28.54 -8.69 18.21
N PRO A 830 29.23 -9.41 19.13
CA PRO A 830 30.67 -9.30 19.45
C PRO A 830 31.58 -10.02 18.45
N LEU A 831 32.70 -9.37 18.16
CA LEU A 831 33.76 -9.92 17.32
C LEU A 831 34.65 -10.88 18.12
N PHE A 832 35.25 -11.85 17.43
CA PHE A 832 36.14 -12.83 18.04
C PHE A 832 37.18 -13.37 17.05
N PRO A 833 38.35 -13.80 17.53
CA PRO A 833 39.37 -14.39 16.67
C PRO A 833 38.98 -15.81 16.24
N ILE A 834 39.32 -16.18 15.00
CA ILE A 834 38.90 -17.44 14.37
C ILE A 834 39.27 -18.70 15.15
N TYR A 835 40.35 -18.69 15.94
CA TYR A 835 40.71 -19.86 16.76
C TYR A 835 39.64 -20.22 17.80
N GLN A 836 38.76 -19.28 18.17
CA GLN A 836 37.63 -19.53 19.06
C GLN A 836 36.40 -20.09 18.32
N LEU A 837 36.37 -20.06 16.99
CA LEU A 837 35.20 -20.48 16.19
C LEU A 837 34.76 -21.90 16.54
N ARG A 838 35.73 -22.82 16.63
CA ARG A 838 35.45 -24.22 16.92
C ARG A 838 34.78 -24.42 18.28
N ASP A 839 35.30 -23.77 19.32
CA ASP A 839 34.74 -23.83 20.68
C ASP A 839 33.33 -23.24 20.72
N ARG A 840 33.13 -22.08 20.08
CA ARG A 840 31.81 -21.42 20.01
C ARG A 840 30.79 -22.28 19.28
N VAL A 841 31.14 -22.84 18.12
CA VAL A 841 30.29 -23.77 17.38
C VAL A 841 29.96 -24.98 18.25
N GLN A 842 30.95 -25.59 18.91
CA GLN A 842 30.76 -26.74 19.80
C GLN A 842 29.78 -26.43 20.95
N LYS A 843 29.91 -25.28 21.62
CA LYS A 843 29.01 -24.85 22.69
C LYS A 843 27.57 -24.76 22.20
N ILE A 844 27.33 -24.10 21.07
CA ILE A 844 25.98 -23.96 20.51
C ILE A 844 25.42 -25.32 20.10
N ILE A 845 26.12 -26.11 19.29
CA ILE A 845 25.59 -27.40 18.79
C ILE A 845 25.40 -28.44 19.90
N SER A 846 26.17 -28.36 20.99
CA SER A 846 26.00 -29.27 22.13
C SER A 846 24.65 -29.08 22.81
N ARG A 847 24.18 -27.82 22.92
CA ARG A 847 22.91 -27.41 23.52
C ARG A 847 21.74 -27.44 22.55
N LEU A 848 22.01 -27.50 21.24
CA LEU A 848 20.97 -27.75 20.26
C LEU A 848 20.42 -29.17 20.44
N ASP A 849 19.11 -29.23 20.62
CA ASP A 849 18.32 -30.47 20.65
C ASP A 849 18.15 -31.01 19.21
N LEU A 850 19.30 -31.31 18.59
CA LEU A 850 19.46 -31.79 17.22
C LEU A 850 20.07 -33.20 17.26
N GLU A 851 19.28 -34.20 16.84
CA GLU A 851 19.69 -35.57 16.46
C GLU A 851 20.80 -36.22 17.32
N SER A 852 21.41 -37.31 16.84
CA SER A 852 22.38 -38.12 17.58
C SER A 852 23.76 -37.47 17.68
N ASP A 853 24.57 -37.87 18.67
CA ASP A 853 25.96 -37.40 18.87
C ASP A 853 26.86 -37.56 17.63
N THR A 854 26.53 -38.49 16.74
CA THR A 854 27.20 -38.66 15.44
C THR A 854 27.08 -37.43 14.55
N PHE A 855 25.89 -36.81 14.47
CA PHE A 855 25.65 -35.61 13.66
C PHE A 855 26.49 -34.42 14.14
N LYS A 856 26.55 -34.21 15.46
CA LYS A 856 27.36 -33.16 16.09
C LYS A 856 28.85 -33.34 15.80
N LYS A 857 29.34 -34.59 15.81
CA LYS A 857 30.73 -34.93 15.44
C LYS A 857 31.03 -34.66 13.97
N GLU A 858 30.07 -34.94 13.07
CA GLU A 858 30.25 -34.65 11.64
C GLU A 858 30.34 -33.14 11.34
N ILE A 859 29.53 -32.31 12.00
CA ILE A 859 29.62 -30.85 11.90
C ILE A 859 31.02 -30.36 12.29
N LEU A 860 31.53 -30.81 13.44
CA LEU A 860 32.84 -30.39 13.92
C LEU A 860 33.97 -30.88 13.01
N SER A 861 33.88 -32.12 12.50
CA SER A 861 34.86 -32.65 11.56
C SER A 861 34.88 -31.89 10.23
N LEU A 862 33.72 -31.45 9.72
CA LEU A 862 33.65 -30.63 8.51
C LEU A 862 34.20 -29.22 8.77
N LEU A 863 33.88 -28.63 9.93
CA LEU A 863 34.42 -27.33 10.34
C LEU A 863 35.95 -27.35 10.40
N ASP A 864 36.54 -28.37 11.03
CA ASP A 864 38.00 -28.49 11.16
C ASP A 864 38.69 -28.43 9.78
N LYS A 865 38.13 -29.12 8.77
CA LYS A 865 38.65 -29.09 7.39
C LYS A 865 38.47 -27.76 6.67
N LEU A 866 37.35 -27.07 6.91
CA LEU A 866 37.08 -25.78 6.28
C LEU A 866 37.92 -24.64 6.86
N VAL A 867 38.38 -24.78 8.12
CA VAL A 867 39.21 -23.79 8.80
C VAL A 867 40.71 -23.96 8.49
N GLU A 868 41.17 -25.15 8.08
CA GLU A 868 42.58 -25.40 7.73
C GLU A 868 43.14 -24.40 6.71
N GLU A 869 42.32 -23.92 5.79
CA GLU A 869 42.72 -22.97 4.75
C GLU A 869 42.49 -21.49 5.09
N VAL A 870 42.08 -21.16 6.32
CA VAL A 870 41.77 -19.80 6.76
C VAL A 870 42.85 -19.28 7.71
N PRO A 871 43.43 -18.07 7.47
CA PRO A 871 44.44 -17.50 8.35
C PRO A 871 44.00 -17.39 9.81
N ARG A 872 44.86 -17.78 10.76
CA ARG A 872 44.58 -17.77 12.21
C ARG A 872 44.39 -16.38 12.81
N GLU A 873 44.88 -15.35 12.14
CA GLU A 873 44.79 -13.94 12.54
C GLU A 873 43.43 -13.33 12.16
N ASN A 874 42.57 -14.06 11.45
CA ASN A 874 41.27 -13.54 11.04
C ASN A 874 40.32 -13.34 12.24
N VAL A 875 39.60 -12.22 12.20
CA VAL A 875 38.49 -11.89 13.09
C VAL A 875 37.17 -12.24 12.40
N LEU A 876 36.21 -12.75 13.19
CA LEU A 876 34.85 -13.08 12.75
C LEU A 876 33.83 -12.38 13.66
N GLY A 877 32.65 -12.09 13.12
CA GLY A 877 31.54 -11.52 13.87
C GLY A 877 30.41 -12.50 14.19
N ALA A 878 29.46 -12.02 14.99
CA ALA A 878 28.26 -12.75 15.40
C ALA A 878 27.45 -13.27 14.20
N LYS A 879 27.19 -12.43 13.19
CA LYS A 879 26.53 -12.86 11.94
C LYS A 879 27.29 -13.99 11.25
N THR A 880 28.62 -13.91 11.18
CA THR A 880 29.43 -14.96 10.55
C THR A 880 29.39 -16.28 11.32
N LEU A 881 29.37 -16.24 12.67
CA LEU A 881 29.20 -17.44 13.50
C LEU A 881 27.85 -18.12 13.23
N TYR A 882 26.78 -17.33 13.20
CA TYR A 882 25.44 -17.79 12.88
C TYR A 882 25.36 -18.45 11.49
N GLU A 883 25.86 -17.76 10.46
CA GLU A 883 25.90 -18.26 9.07
C GLU A 883 26.76 -19.52 8.94
N THR A 884 27.85 -19.62 9.70
CA THR A 884 28.71 -20.81 9.74
C THR A 884 27.95 -22.02 10.28
N ILE A 885 27.24 -21.88 11.40
CA ILE A 885 26.48 -22.99 12.01
C ILE A 885 25.37 -23.45 11.06
N LEU A 886 24.65 -22.52 10.42
CA LEU A 886 23.62 -22.86 9.45
C LEU A 886 24.18 -23.56 8.21
N GLY A 887 25.25 -23.02 7.62
CA GLY A 887 25.88 -23.59 6.43
C GLY A 887 26.41 -25.01 6.69
N LEU A 888 27.06 -25.22 7.83
CA LEU A 888 27.52 -26.56 8.24
C LEU A 888 26.34 -27.52 8.42
N THR A 889 25.26 -27.07 9.07
CA THR A 889 24.06 -27.90 9.27
C THR A 889 23.45 -28.29 7.92
N CYS A 890 23.34 -27.34 6.99
CA CYS A 890 22.83 -27.55 5.63
C CYS A 890 23.67 -28.62 4.88
N LEU A 891 25.00 -28.48 4.91
CA LEU A 891 25.94 -29.37 4.21
C LEU A 891 25.96 -30.80 4.78
N VAL A 892 25.98 -30.93 6.10
CA VAL A 892 26.03 -32.23 6.79
C VAL A 892 24.71 -32.96 6.61
N LYS A 893 23.58 -32.29 6.87
CA LYS A 893 22.25 -32.90 6.77
C LYS A 893 21.84 -33.17 5.31
N GLY A 894 22.34 -32.39 4.36
CA GLY A 894 21.95 -32.48 2.96
C GLY A 894 20.50 -32.04 2.72
N GLU A 895 19.99 -31.17 3.58
CA GLU A 895 18.63 -30.63 3.55
C GLU A 895 18.68 -29.11 3.59
N THR A 896 17.77 -28.47 2.84
CA THR A 896 17.66 -27.02 2.70
C THR A 896 16.59 -26.40 3.61
N SER A 897 15.80 -27.24 4.27
CA SER A 897 14.72 -26.83 5.16
C SER A 897 14.49 -27.85 6.28
N LEU A 898 13.90 -27.41 7.39
CA LEU A 898 13.68 -28.19 8.60
C LEU A 898 12.24 -28.08 9.12
N PRO A 899 11.78 -29.07 9.91
CA PRO A 899 10.47 -29.03 10.57
C PRO A 899 10.38 -28.06 11.75
N PHE A 900 11.51 -27.63 12.31
CA PHE A 900 11.57 -26.71 13.45
C PHE A 900 12.44 -25.50 13.12
N ASP A 901 12.23 -24.43 13.87
CA ASP A 901 12.92 -23.15 13.70
C ASP A 901 14.35 -23.22 14.25
N LEU A 902 15.29 -23.66 13.42
CA LEU A 902 16.69 -23.73 13.81
C LEU A 902 17.31 -22.33 13.98
N ILE A 903 16.85 -21.37 13.18
CA ILE A 903 17.36 -20.01 13.17
C ILE A 903 17.12 -19.35 14.54
N ASP A 904 15.88 -19.36 15.02
CA ASP A 904 15.54 -18.83 16.35
C ASP A 904 16.33 -19.56 17.45
N LYS A 905 16.40 -20.90 17.40
CA LYS A 905 17.17 -21.70 18.38
C LYS A 905 18.66 -21.31 18.44
N ILE A 906 19.32 -21.15 17.29
CA ILE A 906 20.74 -20.74 17.25
C ILE A 906 20.88 -19.35 17.85
N LYS A 907 20.02 -18.41 17.44
CA LYS A 907 20.07 -17.02 17.90
C LYS A 907 19.89 -16.92 19.41
N LEU A 908 18.90 -17.62 19.99
CA LEU A 908 18.67 -17.67 21.43
C LEU A 908 19.87 -18.19 22.20
N LEU A 909 20.52 -19.24 21.69
CA LEU A 909 21.71 -19.79 22.33
C LEU A 909 22.89 -18.81 22.23
N MET A 910 23.09 -18.18 21.07
CA MET A 910 24.13 -17.16 20.88
C MET A 910 23.94 -15.97 21.81
N GLU A 911 22.71 -15.50 22.00
CA GLU A 911 22.37 -14.43 22.96
C GLU A 911 22.68 -14.85 24.39
N SER A 912 22.29 -16.08 24.78
CA SER A 912 22.52 -16.58 26.14
C SER A 912 23.99 -16.82 26.49
N GLU A 913 24.83 -17.12 25.49
CA GLU A 913 26.27 -17.33 25.64
C GLU A 913 27.08 -16.03 25.45
N GLY A 914 26.42 -14.91 25.15
CA GLY A 914 27.09 -13.64 24.86
C GLY A 914 27.87 -13.65 23.55
N PHE A 915 27.48 -14.47 22.57
CA PHE A 915 28.05 -14.53 21.22
C PHE A 915 27.29 -13.67 20.20
N ALA A 916 26.23 -13.00 20.62
CA ALA A 916 25.47 -12.01 19.85
C ALA A 916 25.05 -10.86 20.77
N MET A 917 24.66 -9.72 20.17
CA MET A 917 23.98 -8.66 20.92
C MET A 917 22.76 -9.20 21.68
N PRO A 918 22.49 -8.68 22.89
CA PRO A 918 21.30 -9.04 23.67
C PRO A 918 20.01 -8.91 22.88
N ARG A 919 19.06 -9.80 23.17
CA ARG A 919 17.80 -9.93 22.42
C ARG A 919 16.98 -8.62 22.43
N PRO A 920 16.63 -8.07 21.26
CA PRO A 920 15.68 -6.96 21.18
C PRO A 920 14.28 -7.32 21.67
N ILE A 921 13.53 -6.29 22.05
CA ILE A 921 12.12 -6.44 22.42
C ILE A 921 11.28 -6.19 21.16
N ILE A 922 11.09 -7.23 20.36
CA ILE A 922 10.18 -7.20 19.21
C ILE A 922 8.74 -7.14 19.75
N PHE A 923 7.99 -6.12 19.34
CA PHE A 923 6.64 -5.88 19.86
C PHE A 923 5.56 -5.83 18.79
N ALA A 924 5.92 -5.61 17.52
CA ALA A 924 4.93 -5.44 16.45
C ALA A 924 5.43 -5.92 15.09
N ASP A 925 4.49 -6.37 14.26
CA ASP A 925 4.66 -6.61 12.83
C ASP A 925 4.36 -5.29 12.11
N THR A 926 5.32 -4.80 11.29
CA THR A 926 5.18 -3.52 10.58
C THR A 926 4.18 -3.58 9.42
N ASN A 927 3.66 -4.75 9.09
CA ASN A 927 2.99 -5.06 7.82
C ASN A 927 3.89 -4.95 6.58
N TRP A 928 5.11 -4.43 6.67
CA TRP A 928 6.07 -4.45 5.57
C TRP A 928 6.61 -5.86 5.32
N ILE A 929 7.15 -6.08 4.13
CA ILE A 929 7.45 -7.42 3.61
C ILE A 929 8.38 -8.24 4.51
N GLN A 930 9.39 -7.59 5.12
CA GLN A 930 10.53 -8.23 5.82
C GLN A 930 10.85 -7.62 7.20
N ASN A 931 9.98 -6.77 7.75
CA ASN A 931 10.32 -5.99 8.96
C ASN A 931 9.31 -6.17 10.10
N ASP A 932 9.84 -6.30 11.31
CA ASP A 932 9.16 -6.12 12.58
C ASP A 932 9.70 -4.86 13.29
N PHE A 933 8.92 -4.27 14.20
CA PHE A 933 9.39 -3.22 15.10
C PHE A 933 9.94 -3.82 16.39
N GLY A 934 11.12 -3.36 16.78
CA GLY A 934 11.78 -3.78 18.03
C GLY A 934 12.48 -2.65 18.75
N PHE A 935 12.51 -2.74 20.08
CA PHE A 935 13.37 -1.89 20.91
C PHE A 935 14.75 -2.51 21.05
N VAL A 936 15.78 -1.74 20.73
CA VAL A 936 17.17 -2.19 20.66
C VAL A 936 18.04 -1.23 21.45
N LEU A 937 18.99 -1.77 22.20
CA LEU A 937 20.11 -0.97 22.66
C LEU A 937 21.13 -0.83 21.53
N ASN A 938 21.24 0.36 20.96
CA ASN A 938 22.15 0.63 19.86
C ASN A 938 23.62 0.49 20.35
N PRO A 939 24.40 -0.48 19.83
CA PRO A 939 25.78 -0.70 20.29
C PRO A 939 26.73 0.45 19.96
N GLY A 940 26.37 1.27 18.96
CA GLY A 940 27.14 2.42 18.51
C GLY A 940 27.03 3.65 19.42
N ASN A 941 25.95 3.79 20.19
CA ASN A 941 25.74 4.95 21.07
C ASN A 941 25.35 4.60 22.53
N GLY A 942 24.99 3.34 22.80
CA GLY A 942 24.61 2.84 24.13
C GLY A 942 23.22 3.30 24.59
N LYS A 943 22.32 3.68 23.68
CA LYS A 943 20.96 4.14 24.00
C LYS A 943 19.91 3.19 23.48
N LEU A 944 18.77 3.13 24.18
CA LEU A 944 17.58 2.43 23.71
C LEU A 944 16.93 3.22 22.56
N GLU A 945 16.65 2.53 21.46
CA GLU A 945 16.09 3.10 20.24
C GLU A 945 15.01 2.19 19.65
N LEU A 946 14.12 2.77 18.84
CA LEU A 946 13.19 2.02 18.00
C LEU A 946 13.87 1.66 16.68
N TRP A 947 13.88 0.38 16.36
CA TRP A 947 14.49 -0.15 15.14
C TRP A 947 13.45 -0.93 14.34
N ARG A 948 13.68 -0.99 13.03
CA ARG A 948 13.12 -2.04 12.18
C ARG A 948 14.12 -3.19 12.12
N MET A 949 13.62 -4.41 12.06
CA MET A 949 14.48 -5.59 12.07
C MET A 949 13.81 -6.79 11.45
N ASP A 950 14.63 -7.74 10.99
CA ASP A 950 14.12 -9.04 10.59
C ASP A 950 13.55 -9.78 11.82
N ARG A 951 12.71 -10.79 11.56
CA ARG A 951 11.99 -11.52 12.61
C ARG A 951 12.89 -12.11 13.70
N TYR A 952 14.13 -12.45 13.36
CA TYR A 952 15.09 -13.06 14.29
C TYR A 952 16.09 -12.05 14.87
N ALA A 953 15.95 -10.76 14.55
CA ALA A 953 16.88 -9.71 14.95
C ALA A 953 18.36 -10.07 14.67
N ILE A 954 18.60 -10.67 13.51
CA ILE A 954 19.93 -10.86 12.92
C ILE A 954 20.34 -9.56 12.23
N GLU A 955 19.40 -8.93 11.53
CA GLU A 955 19.58 -7.68 10.81
C GLU A 955 18.57 -6.64 11.29
N GLY A 956 18.99 -5.38 11.32
CA GLY A 956 18.10 -4.29 11.71
C GLY A 956 18.73 -2.93 11.47
N GLU A 957 17.89 -1.90 11.46
CA GLU A 957 18.30 -0.52 11.23
C GLU A 957 17.51 0.44 12.14
N PRO A 958 18.15 1.48 12.69
CA PRO A 958 17.46 2.51 13.46
C PRO A 958 16.37 3.21 12.65
N MET A 959 15.21 3.45 13.25
CA MET A 959 14.15 4.28 12.68
C MET A 959 14.47 5.78 12.86
N ALA A 960 15.59 6.25 12.29
CA ALA A 960 16.09 7.61 12.47
C ALA A 960 15.11 8.68 11.96
N SER A 961 14.32 8.39 10.92
CA SER A 961 13.26 9.28 10.41
C SER A 961 12.15 9.51 11.44
N TRP A 962 11.93 8.56 12.35
CA TRP A 962 10.89 8.65 13.37
C TRP A 962 11.38 9.26 14.69
N LYS A 963 12.64 9.69 14.75
CA LYS A 963 13.23 10.24 15.97
C LYS A 963 12.40 11.38 16.55
N MET A 964 11.87 12.27 15.71
CA MET A 964 11.02 13.40 16.12
C MET A 964 9.73 13.00 16.86
N TRP A 965 9.27 11.76 16.65
CA TRP A 965 8.07 11.19 17.27
C TRP A 965 8.36 10.42 18.56
N LEU A 966 9.65 10.30 18.89
CA LEU A 966 10.18 9.47 19.97
C LEU A 966 11.10 10.26 20.90
N ASP A 967 11.42 11.52 20.61
CA ASP A 967 12.30 12.37 21.43
C ASP A 967 11.58 13.58 22.05
N GLY A 968 10.24 13.59 21.97
CA GLY A 968 9.40 14.67 22.50
C GLY A 968 9.40 15.96 21.67
N THR A 969 10.15 16.05 20.57
CA THR A 969 10.20 17.27 19.75
C THR A 969 8.88 17.58 19.06
N ARG A 970 8.13 16.55 18.64
CA ARG A 970 6.81 16.71 18.02
C ARG A 970 5.70 16.11 18.90
N LYS A 971 4.73 16.95 19.25
CA LYS A 971 3.62 16.58 20.15
C LYS A 971 2.47 15.84 19.48
N HIS A 972 2.18 16.14 18.22
CA HIS A 972 1.07 15.55 17.48
C HIS A 972 1.46 15.20 16.04
N PRO A 973 0.90 14.13 15.46
CA PRO A 973 -0.03 13.16 16.07
C PRO A 973 0.60 12.24 17.13
N ASP A 974 -0.23 11.52 17.90
CA ASP A 974 0.17 10.66 19.02
C ASP A 974 0.27 9.18 18.59
N TRP A 975 0.91 8.35 19.44
CA TRP A 975 0.83 6.89 19.33
C TRP A 975 -0.49 6.38 19.91
N GLY A 976 -1.07 5.30 19.37
CA GLY A 976 -2.32 4.76 19.90
C GLY A 976 -2.52 3.27 19.72
N ILE A 977 -3.24 2.65 20.67
CA ILE A 977 -3.53 1.21 20.71
C ILE A 977 -5.04 1.00 20.79
N PHE A 978 -5.58 0.16 19.90
CA PHE A 978 -6.97 -0.30 19.96
C PHE A 978 -7.08 -1.53 20.86
N TYR A 979 -7.25 -1.28 22.16
CA TYR A 979 -7.04 -2.29 23.20
C TYR A 979 -8.19 -3.32 23.33
N ASN A 980 -9.35 -3.08 22.73
CA ASN A 980 -10.48 -4.01 22.74
C ASN A 980 -10.52 -4.82 21.43
N ALA A 981 -9.78 -5.94 21.35
CA ALA A 981 -9.66 -6.71 20.11
C ALA A 981 -10.98 -7.29 19.57
N TYR A 982 -11.94 -7.59 20.45
CA TYR A 982 -13.26 -8.08 20.06
C TYR A 982 -14.07 -7.05 19.24
N GLU A 983 -13.66 -5.79 19.22
CA GLU A 983 -14.34 -4.73 18.47
C GLU A 983 -14.11 -4.83 16.96
N TYR A 984 -13.08 -5.57 16.56
CA TYR A 984 -12.67 -5.80 15.17
C TYR A 984 -12.40 -7.31 14.92
N GLN A 985 -13.13 -8.16 15.65
CA GLN A 985 -13.21 -9.60 15.45
C GLN A 985 -14.69 -10.00 15.31
N ILE A 986 -15.03 -10.73 14.25
CA ILE A 986 -16.39 -11.14 13.87
C ILE A 986 -16.69 -12.55 14.40
#